data_AF-A0A293NFT0-F1
#
_entry.id   AF-A0A293NFT0-F1
#
_cell.length_a   1.000
_cell.length_b   1.000
_cell.length_c   1.000
_cell.angle_alpha   90.00
_cell.angle_beta   90.00
_cell.angle_gamma   90.00
#
_symmetry.space_group_name_H-M   'P 1'
#
loop_
_entity.id
_entity.type
_entity.pdbx_description
1 polymer ?
#
loop_
_entity_poly.entity_id
_entity_poly.type
_entity_poly.pdbx_seq_one_letter_code
_entity_poly.pdbx_strand_id
1 'polypeptide(L)'
;MPAASTGHLKKEISLFSAFALGTAISSGFFLLPGMAFNLAGPAVIMAYLIAGLVIIPPLLCKSELATAMPRAGGVYFYLDRSLGPMAGTITGIATWISLTLKSSFALVGSGYYIGLFFEDPPVMTIAVGLAVVFTVLNVLGTAKATIVQNVLVVGVLAILTLFACVGLPEIHLDHFKDFAPHGTGSIVSIIGVVMISYMGVSKLASVAEEFRNPERDIPMGIFLSLGVAMVTYIVGLVIMIGVMPADELANTYTPAADAAAIIMGPTGRVVLSVAAVAAFISVANAGILSASRYPLAMARDLLIPVVFRRLGRFNTPLMAILLTGGMVVLQVVLMDPLVIAKYAGTTKMVLFGLLCVAVIVMRESGIHSYDPGFRTPLYPWIPLLGFFLSIAVIGFLKWEATVFAIGMVALGIIWFFWYARARVRRYGAIHHVFARLGKNRFDPLDIELREIIKEKGLRKADPFDRILASAPVIDATHDATFESITRQAAEQLSRSTGLDADMIAREFMQGTRIGATPVSAELALPHLRHRDIEEPCMVLARIRNGLVIEFDQDATSRSSETVEAVFYLVSPDDDPALHLRLLAKLAGSVEEEGFMQQWMEADTPAEIRDILLRTDRSMSLELHHDSPGREFITRAVHELDLPSGCLVAVIHRGPQTIIPSGDTVLDHGDAVTIIGEPDGIHALRQRLESESRDEILDDD
;
A
#
# COMPACT_ATOMS: atom_id res chain seq x y z
N MET A 1 -34.30 17.40 -2.53
CA MET A 1 -32.97 17.69 -3.12
C MET A 1 -33.05 17.44 -4.62
N PRO A 2 -32.95 18.44 -5.50
CA PRO A 2 -32.87 18.16 -6.92
C PRO A 2 -31.51 17.53 -7.22
N ALA A 3 -31.51 16.45 -7.99
CA ALA A 3 -30.33 15.70 -8.40
C ALA A 3 -29.28 16.67 -8.99
N ALA A 4 -28.08 16.67 -8.42
CA ALA A 4 -26.94 17.36 -9.01
C ALA A 4 -26.71 16.76 -10.40
N SER A 5 -26.95 17.55 -11.45
CA SER A 5 -26.64 17.15 -12.81
C SER A 5 -25.16 16.74 -12.86
N THR A 6 -24.90 15.49 -13.21
CA THR A 6 -23.56 14.98 -13.53
C THR A 6 -23.14 15.61 -14.85
N GLY A 7 -22.75 16.89 -14.81
CA GLY A 7 -22.33 17.64 -15.98
C GLY A 7 -21.02 17.07 -16.53
N HIS A 8 -21.10 16.36 -17.66
CA HIS A 8 -19.92 16.00 -18.43
C HIS A 8 -19.26 17.28 -18.99
N LEU A 9 -17.94 17.40 -18.87
CA LEU A 9 -17.19 18.50 -19.49
C LEU A 9 -17.35 18.45 -21.02
N LYS A 10 -17.48 19.61 -21.66
CA LYS A 10 -17.60 19.68 -23.12
C LYS A 10 -16.27 19.28 -23.77
N LYS A 11 -16.35 18.35 -24.73
CA LYS A 11 -15.20 17.88 -25.52
C LYS A 11 -14.85 18.89 -26.63
N GLU A 12 -14.09 19.92 -26.28
CA GLU A 12 -13.79 21.03 -27.19
C GLU A 12 -12.35 21.04 -27.70
N ILE A 13 -11.42 20.35 -27.04
CA ILE A 13 -9.99 20.38 -27.36
C ILE A 13 -9.68 19.52 -28.59
N SER A 14 -9.23 20.19 -29.66
CA SER A 14 -8.67 19.58 -30.87
C SER A 14 -7.16 19.32 -30.73
N LEU A 15 -6.57 18.51 -31.63
CA LEU A 15 -5.12 18.30 -31.69
C LEU A 15 -4.33 19.62 -31.76
N PHE A 16 -4.79 20.61 -32.53
CA PHE A 16 -4.13 21.92 -32.59
C PHE A 16 -4.20 22.66 -31.24
N SER A 17 -5.34 22.60 -30.56
CA SER A 17 -5.47 23.20 -29.23
C SER A 17 -4.63 22.45 -28.19
N ALA A 18 -4.50 21.13 -28.33
CA ALA A 18 -3.59 20.32 -27.51
C ALA A 18 -2.13 20.69 -27.77
N PHE A 19 -1.74 20.86 -29.03
CA PHE A 19 -0.43 21.37 -29.40
C PHE A 19 -0.18 22.76 -28.79
N ALA A 20 -1.12 23.70 -28.92
CA ALA A 20 -0.98 25.04 -28.36
C ALA A 20 -0.89 25.01 -26.81
N LEU A 21 -1.66 24.15 -26.15
CA LEU A 21 -1.62 23.98 -24.70
C LEU A 21 -0.31 23.34 -24.22
N GLY A 22 0.23 22.37 -24.97
CA GLY A 22 1.46 21.67 -24.64
C GLY A 22 2.71 22.48 -24.96
N THR A 23 2.66 23.24 -26.06
CA THR A 23 3.70 24.15 -26.58
C THR A 23 3.54 25.56 -26.03
N ALA A 24 2.78 25.75 -24.95
CA ALA A 24 2.81 26.99 -24.21
C ALA A 24 4.25 27.18 -23.71
N ILE A 25 5.05 27.86 -24.53
CA ILE A 25 6.50 28.00 -24.36
C ILE A 25 6.72 28.49 -22.96
N SER A 26 7.45 27.67 -22.23
CA SER A 26 7.53 27.83 -20.80
C SER A 26 8.31 29.09 -20.50
N SER A 27 7.97 29.69 -19.38
CA SER A 27 8.74 30.71 -18.68
C SER A 27 10.26 30.40 -18.63
N GLY A 28 10.62 29.13 -18.66
CA GLY A 28 12.01 28.66 -18.69
C GLY A 28 12.79 28.98 -19.97
N PHE A 29 12.16 29.33 -21.09
CA PHE A 29 12.90 29.83 -22.27
C PHE A 29 13.35 31.28 -22.11
N PHE A 30 12.50 32.13 -21.54
CA PHE A 30 12.75 33.57 -21.47
C PHE A 30 13.62 33.95 -20.27
N LEU A 31 13.38 33.35 -19.09
CA LEU A 31 14.05 33.76 -17.85
C LEU A 31 15.29 32.91 -17.51
N LEU A 32 15.28 31.61 -17.83
CA LEU A 32 16.29 30.67 -17.33
C LEU A 32 17.63 30.65 -18.08
N PRO A 33 17.73 30.98 -19.39
CA PRO A 33 19.00 30.85 -20.12
C PRO A 33 20.18 31.57 -19.50
N GLY A 34 20.04 32.83 -19.05
CA GLY A 34 21.15 33.58 -18.47
C GLY A 34 21.65 32.95 -17.17
N MET A 35 20.72 32.61 -16.26
CA MET A 35 21.04 31.90 -15.02
C MET A 35 21.67 30.52 -15.27
N ALA A 36 21.20 29.77 -16.27
CA ALA A 36 21.73 28.46 -16.60
C ALA A 36 23.08 28.54 -17.33
N PHE A 37 23.28 29.56 -18.17
CA PHE A 37 24.55 29.85 -18.83
C PHE A 37 25.62 30.23 -17.81
N ASN A 38 25.30 31.02 -16.78
CA ASN A 38 26.23 31.33 -15.69
C ASN A 38 26.78 30.07 -15.00
N LEU A 39 26.01 28.97 -14.98
CA LEU A 39 26.41 27.73 -14.32
C LEU A 39 27.11 26.71 -15.24
N ALA A 40 26.87 26.72 -16.56
CA ALA A 40 27.42 25.74 -17.51
C ALA A 40 28.20 26.32 -18.69
N GLY A 41 28.16 27.64 -18.90
CA GLY A 41 28.57 28.27 -20.14
C GLY A 41 27.75 27.77 -21.34
N PRO A 42 28.35 27.74 -22.55
CA PRO A 42 27.69 27.30 -23.77
C PRO A 42 27.12 25.87 -23.72
N ALA A 43 27.67 25.01 -22.86
CA ALA A 43 27.20 23.65 -22.65
C ALA A 43 25.77 23.55 -22.09
N VAL A 44 25.16 24.67 -21.69
CA VAL A 44 23.73 24.75 -21.34
C VAL A 44 22.82 24.23 -22.47
N ILE A 45 23.25 24.33 -23.74
CA ILE A 45 22.52 23.75 -24.88
C ILE A 45 22.35 22.23 -24.69
N MET A 46 23.41 21.54 -24.25
CA MET A 46 23.36 20.10 -23.96
C MET A 46 22.46 19.80 -22.77
N ALA A 47 22.46 20.65 -21.75
CA ALA A 47 21.57 20.47 -20.60
C ALA A 47 20.09 20.53 -21.02
N TYR A 48 19.72 21.47 -21.88
CA TYR A 48 18.35 21.55 -22.42
C TYR A 48 18.01 20.37 -23.33
N LEU A 49 18.93 19.94 -24.20
CA LEU A 49 18.71 18.79 -25.08
C LEU A 49 18.52 17.50 -24.27
N ILE A 50 19.44 17.20 -23.36
CA ILE A 50 19.38 16.00 -22.51
C ILE A 50 18.14 16.06 -21.63
N ALA A 51 17.79 17.23 -21.09
CA ALA A 51 16.56 17.38 -20.31
C ALA A 51 15.29 17.02 -21.11
N GLY A 52 15.20 17.45 -22.37
CA GLY A 52 14.10 17.07 -23.25
C GLY A 52 14.05 15.56 -23.53
N LEU A 53 15.21 14.91 -23.65
CA LEU A 53 15.30 13.46 -23.86
C LEU A 53 14.94 12.65 -22.60
N VAL A 54 15.41 13.08 -21.44
CA VAL A 54 15.21 12.40 -20.14
C VAL A 54 13.72 12.28 -19.78
N ILE A 55 12.89 13.21 -20.23
CA ILE A 55 11.45 13.18 -19.94
C ILE A 55 10.63 12.34 -20.94
N ILE A 56 11.23 11.84 -22.03
CA ILE A 56 10.51 11.00 -23.00
C ILE A 56 9.95 9.73 -22.35
N PRO A 57 10.73 8.91 -21.61
CA PRO A 57 10.20 7.71 -20.97
C PRO A 57 8.99 7.96 -20.04
N PRO A 58 9.01 8.93 -19.10
CA PRO A 58 7.84 9.21 -18.29
C PRO A 58 6.68 9.84 -19.08
N LEU A 59 6.93 10.56 -20.17
CA LEU A 59 5.86 11.05 -21.05
C LEU A 59 5.17 9.93 -21.84
N LEU A 60 5.91 8.89 -22.24
CA LEU A 60 5.33 7.68 -22.82
C LEU A 60 4.42 6.99 -21.80
N CYS A 61 4.92 6.78 -20.58
CA CYS A 61 4.16 6.18 -19.48
C CYS A 61 2.89 6.99 -19.17
N LYS A 62 3.02 8.33 -19.16
CA LYS A 62 1.91 9.24 -18.93
C LYS A 62 0.86 9.17 -20.04
N SER A 63 1.28 9.05 -21.29
CA SER A 63 0.37 8.90 -22.44
C SER A 63 -0.44 7.61 -22.34
N GLU A 64 0.18 6.51 -21.90
CA GLU A 64 -0.52 5.25 -21.66
C GLU A 64 -1.58 5.37 -20.57
N LEU A 65 -1.22 5.91 -19.40
CA LEU A 65 -2.18 6.09 -18.31
C LEU A 65 -3.31 7.06 -18.68
N ALA A 66 -3.00 8.12 -19.43
CA ALA A 66 -3.99 9.12 -19.85
C ALA A 66 -5.00 8.58 -20.87
N THR A 67 -4.56 7.66 -21.75
CA THR A 67 -5.45 7.03 -22.73
C THR A 67 -6.26 5.88 -22.12
N ALA A 68 -5.73 5.15 -21.14
CA ALA A 68 -6.49 4.15 -20.39
C ALA A 68 -7.53 4.77 -19.44
N MET A 69 -7.22 5.93 -18.86
CA MET A 69 -8.05 6.59 -17.86
C MET A 69 -8.26 8.07 -18.22
N PRO A 70 -9.06 8.40 -19.26
CA PRO A 70 -9.25 9.77 -19.74
C PRO A 70 -10.20 10.56 -18.82
N ARG A 71 -9.83 10.69 -17.53
CA ARG A 71 -10.56 11.44 -16.50
C ARG A 71 -9.81 12.70 -16.05
N ALA A 72 -10.56 13.69 -15.60
CA ALA A 72 -10.05 14.94 -15.06
C ALA A 72 -9.46 14.65 -13.67
N GLY A 73 -8.18 14.95 -13.51
CA GLY A 73 -7.43 14.63 -12.28
C GLY A 73 -5.94 14.40 -12.50
N GLY A 74 -5.51 14.26 -13.76
CA GLY A 74 -4.11 14.25 -14.16
C GLY A 74 -3.28 13.22 -13.40
N VAL A 75 -2.05 13.62 -13.02
CA VAL A 75 -1.07 12.72 -12.39
C VAL A 75 -1.57 12.17 -11.06
N TYR A 76 -2.25 13.01 -10.27
CA TYR A 76 -2.87 12.61 -9.01
C TYR A 76 -3.82 11.43 -9.19
N PHE A 77 -4.75 11.54 -10.14
CA PHE A 77 -5.77 10.52 -10.36
C PHE A 77 -5.16 9.19 -10.81
N TYR A 78 -4.19 9.23 -11.73
CA TYR A 78 -3.53 8.00 -12.21
C TYR A 78 -2.80 7.29 -11.08
N LEU A 79 -2.02 8.03 -10.28
CA LEU A 79 -1.23 7.45 -9.20
C LEU A 79 -2.10 6.98 -8.03
N ASP A 80 -3.19 7.68 -7.73
CA ASP A 80 -4.19 7.23 -6.76
C ASP A 80 -4.81 5.88 -7.15
N ARG A 81 -5.20 5.72 -8.42
CA ARG A 81 -5.82 4.48 -8.90
C ARG A 81 -4.83 3.33 -9.02
N SER A 82 -3.60 3.60 -9.44
CA SER A 82 -2.58 2.57 -9.60
C SER A 82 -1.96 2.14 -8.26
N LEU A 83 -1.52 3.09 -7.44
CA LEU A 83 -0.71 2.84 -6.25
C LEU A 83 -1.48 3.00 -4.93
N GLY A 84 -2.68 3.59 -4.97
CA GLY A 84 -3.56 3.74 -3.81
C GLY A 84 -3.54 5.14 -3.17
N PRO A 85 -4.38 5.36 -2.13
CA PRO A 85 -4.63 6.69 -1.56
C PRO A 85 -3.43 7.40 -0.95
N MET A 86 -2.45 6.66 -0.42
CA MET A 86 -1.23 7.25 0.13
C MET A 86 -0.40 7.90 -0.98
N ALA A 87 -0.17 7.17 -2.08
CA ALA A 87 0.47 7.71 -3.27
C ALA A 87 -0.35 8.84 -3.90
N GLY A 88 -1.68 8.70 -3.93
CA GLY A 88 -2.59 9.79 -4.30
C GLY A 88 -2.37 11.05 -3.47
N THR A 89 -2.23 10.92 -2.14
CA THR A 89 -2.00 12.07 -1.25
C THR A 89 -0.67 12.76 -1.54
N ILE A 90 0.42 11.98 -1.60
CA ILE A 90 1.77 12.48 -1.91
C ILE A 90 1.77 13.21 -3.25
N THR A 91 1.17 12.61 -4.26
CA THR A 91 1.23 13.10 -5.64
C THR A 91 0.26 14.26 -5.89
N GLY A 92 -0.86 14.30 -5.18
CA GLY A 92 -1.78 15.44 -5.19
C GLY A 92 -1.12 16.70 -4.61
N ILE A 93 -0.50 16.60 -3.44
CA ILE A 93 0.26 17.69 -2.82
C ILE A 93 1.45 18.08 -3.70
N ALA A 94 2.25 17.11 -4.15
CA ALA A 94 3.40 17.36 -5.01
C ALA A 94 2.99 18.04 -6.34
N THR A 95 1.90 17.62 -6.97
CA THR A 95 1.45 18.26 -8.22
C THR A 95 0.94 19.68 -7.99
N TRP A 96 0.25 19.93 -6.87
CA TRP A 96 -0.15 21.28 -6.47
C TRP A 96 1.06 22.19 -6.22
N ILE A 97 2.06 21.72 -5.49
CA ILE A 97 3.33 22.44 -5.27
C ILE A 97 4.07 22.69 -6.59
N SER A 98 4.17 21.68 -7.45
CA SER A 98 4.83 21.79 -8.75
C SER A 98 4.20 22.87 -9.65
N LEU A 99 2.87 22.96 -9.66
CA LEU A 99 2.16 23.96 -10.45
C LEU A 99 2.24 25.37 -9.84
N THR A 100 2.19 25.50 -8.51
CA THR A 100 2.39 26.79 -7.83
C THR A 100 3.80 27.33 -8.11
N LEU A 101 4.84 26.51 -7.94
CA LEU A 101 6.22 26.88 -8.25
C LEU A 101 6.38 27.33 -9.72
N LYS A 102 5.76 26.62 -10.66
CA LYS A 102 5.79 27.01 -12.07
C LYS A 102 5.10 28.37 -12.30
N SER A 103 3.95 28.61 -11.68
CA SER A 103 3.25 29.90 -11.77
C SER A 103 4.07 31.04 -11.15
N SER A 104 4.70 30.80 -9.99
CA SER A 104 5.58 31.75 -9.32
C SER A 104 6.77 32.13 -10.19
N PHE A 105 7.44 31.15 -10.80
CA PHE A 105 8.55 31.39 -11.73
C PHE A 105 8.13 32.24 -12.94
N ALA A 106 6.94 31.99 -13.49
CA ALA A 106 6.42 32.80 -14.61
C ALA A 106 6.11 34.25 -14.19
N LEU A 107 5.59 34.46 -12.98
CA LEU A 107 5.29 35.80 -12.47
C LEU A 107 6.54 36.62 -12.18
N VAL A 108 7.57 35.99 -11.60
CA VAL A 108 8.90 36.61 -11.46
C VAL A 108 9.45 37.00 -12.84
N GLY A 109 9.36 36.11 -13.83
CA GLY A 109 9.75 36.42 -15.22
C GLY A 109 8.99 37.60 -15.81
N SER A 110 7.68 37.70 -15.57
CA SER A 110 6.90 38.87 -15.96
C SER A 110 7.42 40.14 -15.29
N GLY A 111 7.77 40.07 -14.01
CA GLY A 111 8.36 41.19 -13.27
C GLY A 111 9.64 41.72 -13.92
N TYR A 112 10.58 40.83 -14.28
CA TYR A 112 11.82 41.22 -14.94
C TYR A 112 11.58 41.85 -16.32
N TYR A 113 10.73 41.24 -17.15
CA TYR A 113 10.47 41.72 -18.51
C TYR A 113 9.63 42.99 -18.56
N ILE A 114 8.67 43.17 -17.66
CA ILE A 114 7.93 44.43 -17.50
C ILE A 114 8.85 45.50 -16.92
N GLY A 115 9.76 45.10 -16.02
CA GLY A 115 10.77 45.97 -15.41
C GLY A 115 11.68 46.67 -16.43
N LEU A 116 11.92 46.09 -17.61
CA LEU A 116 12.71 46.71 -18.69
C LEU A 116 12.18 48.08 -19.15
N PHE A 117 10.93 48.41 -18.84
CA PHE A 117 10.29 49.68 -19.20
C PHE A 117 10.30 50.71 -18.06
N PHE A 118 10.96 50.42 -16.94
CA PHE A 118 11.09 51.30 -15.77
C PHE A 118 12.56 51.59 -15.49
N GLU A 119 12.87 52.80 -15.00
CA GLU A 119 14.24 53.17 -14.61
C GLU A 119 14.70 52.44 -13.34
N ASP A 120 13.82 52.31 -12.34
CA ASP A 120 14.01 51.48 -11.14
C ASP A 120 12.93 50.40 -11.11
N PRO A 121 13.22 49.17 -11.58
CA PRO A 121 12.19 48.16 -11.82
C PRO A 121 11.72 47.50 -10.52
N PRO A 122 10.43 47.66 -10.13
CA PRO A 122 9.91 47.04 -8.92
C PRO A 122 9.47 45.59 -9.20
N VAL A 123 10.41 44.72 -9.59
CA VAL A 123 10.18 43.34 -10.07
C VAL A 123 9.27 42.55 -9.14
N MET A 124 9.56 42.56 -7.84
CA MET A 124 8.78 41.85 -6.84
C MET A 124 7.35 42.40 -6.74
N THR A 125 7.18 43.73 -6.72
CA THR A 125 5.87 44.38 -6.65
C THR A 125 5.01 44.05 -7.87
N ILE A 126 5.61 44.03 -9.07
CA ILE A 126 4.94 43.65 -10.32
C ILE A 126 4.52 42.18 -10.24
N ALA A 127 5.42 41.28 -9.86
CA ALA A 127 5.15 39.85 -9.78
C ALA A 127 4.02 39.53 -8.76
N VAL A 128 4.06 40.13 -7.58
CA VAL A 128 3.02 39.99 -6.54
C VAL A 128 1.71 40.61 -6.99
N GLY A 129 1.74 41.79 -7.59
CA GLY A 129 0.55 42.46 -8.13
C GLY A 129 -0.16 41.59 -9.17
N LEU A 130 0.60 41.03 -10.12
CA LEU A 130 0.09 40.09 -11.11
C LEU A 130 -0.46 38.81 -10.46
N ALA A 131 0.21 38.26 -9.44
CA ALA A 131 -0.27 37.08 -8.70
C ALA A 131 -1.66 37.34 -8.09
N VAL A 132 -1.86 38.50 -7.47
CA VAL A 132 -3.13 38.91 -6.87
C VAL A 132 -4.19 39.11 -7.96
N VAL A 133 -3.87 39.82 -9.05
CA VAL A 133 -4.78 40.03 -10.19
C VAL A 133 -5.26 38.70 -10.76
N PHE A 134 -4.35 37.76 -11.05
CA PHE A 134 -4.75 36.45 -11.58
C PHE A 134 -5.53 35.63 -10.56
N THR A 135 -5.22 35.72 -9.28
CA THR A 135 -6.01 35.06 -8.23
C THR A 135 -7.44 35.59 -8.24
N VAL A 136 -7.64 36.91 -8.31
CA VAL A 136 -8.97 37.55 -8.40
C VAL A 136 -9.70 37.14 -9.68
N LEU A 137 -9.04 37.18 -10.84
CA LEU A 137 -9.62 36.75 -12.11
C LEU A 137 -10.10 35.28 -12.08
N ASN A 138 -9.32 34.40 -11.45
CA ASN A 138 -9.69 33.00 -11.27
C ASN A 138 -10.86 32.82 -10.30
N VAL A 139 -10.99 33.67 -9.27
CA VAL A 139 -12.19 33.68 -8.39
C VAL A 139 -13.44 34.10 -9.16
N LEU A 140 -13.34 35.11 -10.02
CA LEU A 140 -14.46 35.64 -10.82
C LEU A 140 -14.94 34.69 -11.92
N GLY A 141 -14.16 33.64 -12.24
CA GLY A 141 -14.61 32.58 -13.15
C GLY A 141 -14.74 33.01 -14.60
N THR A 142 -13.86 33.90 -15.10
CA THR A 142 -13.89 34.40 -16.48
C THR A 142 -13.54 33.30 -17.49
N ALA A 143 -14.53 32.48 -17.85
CA ALA A 143 -14.40 31.23 -18.61
C ALA A 143 -14.26 31.41 -20.14
N LYS A 144 -13.37 32.30 -20.60
CA LYS A 144 -13.02 32.41 -22.05
C LYS A 144 -11.51 32.27 -22.29
N ALA A 145 -10.87 31.31 -21.63
CA ALA A 145 -9.41 31.18 -21.62
C ALA A 145 -8.82 30.48 -22.85
N THR A 146 -9.50 29.51 -23.47
CA THR A 146 -8.88 28.64 -24.49
C THR A 146 -8.60 29.33 -25.82
N ILE A 147 -9.49 30.21 -26.29
CA ILE A 147 -9.28 30.94 -27.56
C ILE A 147 -8.14 31.95 -27.40
N VAL A 148 -8.15 32.71 -26.30
CA VAL A 148 -7.09 33.68 -25.99
C VAL A 148 -5.73 32.97 -25.85
N GLN A 149 -5.70 31.81 -25.19
CA GLN A 149 -4.50 30.99 -25.06
C GLN A 149 -3.92 30.58 -26.43
N ASN A 150 -4.74 30.08 -27.35
CA ASN A 150 -4.28 29.64 -28.66
C ASN A 150 -3.68 30.80 -29.46
N VAL A 151 -4.33 31.96 -29.45
CA VAL A 151 -3.85 33.17 -30.15
C VAL A 151 -2.50 33.62 -29.57
N LEU A 152 -2.36 33.64 -28.24
CA LEU A 152 -1.11 34.03 -27.59
C LEU A 152 0.04 33.08 -27.95
N VAL A 153 -0.18 31.76 -27.94
CA VAL A 153 0.86 30.78 -28.26
C VAL A 153 1.31 30.89 -29.72
N VAL A 154 0.37 31.03 -30.65
CA VAL A 154 0.69 31.23 -32.08
C VAL A 154 1.50 32.52 -32.26
N GLY A 155 1.10 33.61 -31.60
CA GLY A 155 1.82 34.88 -31.65
C GLY A 155 3.25 34.77 -31.10
N VAL A 156 3.43 34.11 -29.96
CA VAL A 156 4.77 33.88 -29.38
C VAL A 156 5.63 33.02 -30.30
N LEU A 157 5.09 31.93 -30.86
CA LEU A 157 5.81 31.08 -31.80
C LEU A 157 6.20 31.83 -33.08
N ALA A 158 5.34 32.69 -33.60
CA ALA A 158 5.65 33.55 -34.75
C ALA A 158 6.81 34.51 -34.42
N ILE A 159 6.78 35.16 -33.25
CA ILE A 159 7.84 36.07 -32.81
C ILE A 159 9.17 35.33 -32.59
N LEU A 160 9.13 34.12 -32.02
CA LEU A 160 10.33 33.31 -31.82
C LEU A 160 10.89 32.75 -33.13
N THR A 161 10.03 32.47 -34.11
CA THR A 161 10.45 32.08 -35.46
C THR A 161 11.13 33.27 -36.15
N LEU A 162 10.58 34.49 -36.03
CA LEU A 162 11.22 35.70 -36.51
C LEU A 162 12.58 35.93 -35.82
N PHE A 163 12.63 35.79 -34.50
CA PHE A 163 13.88 35.85 -33.73
C PHE A 163 14.91 34.84 -34.25
N ALA A 164 14.48 33.61 -34.56
CA ALA A 164 15.35 32.60 -35.15
C ALA A 164 15.86 32.97 -36.54
N CYS A 165 14.98 33.44 -37.44
CA CYS A 165 15.33 33.78 -38.81
C CYS A 165 16.34 34.94 -38.89
N VAL A 166 16.21 35.95 -38.04
CA VAL A 166 17.12 37.10 -38.04
C VAL A 166 18.36 36.85 -37.17
N GLY A 167 18.24 36.05 -36.12
CA GLY A 167 19.35 35.80 -35.20
C GLY A 167 20.37 34.76 -35.67
N LEU A 168 19.95 33.73 -36.41
CA LEU A 168 20.87 32.69 -36.91
C LEU A 168 22.02 33.23 -37.79
N PRO A 169 21.79 34.20 -38.69
CA PRO A 169 22.87 34.82 -39.47
C PRO A 169 23.87 35.63 -38.65
N GLU A 170 23.47 36.16 -37.49
CA GLU A 170 24.28 37.06 -36.65
C GLU A 170 25.17 36.32 -35.62
N ILE A 171 25.23 34.99 -35.70
CA ILE A 171 25.97 34.16 -34.74
C ILE A 171 27.48 34.28 -34.96
N HIS A 172 28.19 34.63 -33.89
CA HIS A 172 29.63 34.62 -33.80
C HIS A 172 30.11 33.29 -33.18
N LEU A 173 30.75 32.44 -34.00
CA LEU A 173 31.18 31.10 -33.57
C LEU A 173 32.25 31.12 -32.46
N ASP A 174 32.95 32.25 -32.29
CA ASP A 174 33.96 32.42 -31.24
C ASP A 174 33.38 32.28 -29.82
N HIS A 175 32.11 32.62 -29.61
CA HIS A 175 31.43 32.48 -28.33
C HIS A 175 31.22 31.01 -27.91
N PHE A 176 31.47 30.04 -28.80
CA PHE A 176 31.37 28.61 -28.52
C PHE A 176 32.72 27.92 -28.29
N LYS A 177 33.85 28.62 -28.43
CA LYS A 177 35.20 28.02 -28.33
C LYS A 177 35.45 27.36 -26.97
N ASP A 178 35.07 28.04 -25.90
CA ASP A 178 35.09 27.47 -24.55
C ASP A 178 33.70 26.88 -24.23
N PHE A 179 33.40 25.72 -24.81
CA PHE A 179 32.05 25.17 -24.79
C PHE A 179 31.60 24.74 -23.39
N ALA A 180 32.49 24.17 -22.58
CA ALA A 180 32.18 23.63 -21.26
C ALA A 180 33.17 24.16 -20.20
N PRO A 181 33.18 25.48 -19.93
CA PRO A 181 34.17 26.13 -19.07
C PRO A 181 34.14 25.60 -17.62
N HIS A 182 32.96 25.18 -17.16
CA HIS A 182 32.75 24.62 -15.82
C HIS A 182 32.80 23.07 -15.80
N GLY A 183 33.31 22.46 -16.87
CA GLY A 183 33.39 21.01 -17.04
C GLY A 183 32.05 20.35 -17.37
N THR A 184 32.10 19.10 -17.83
CA THR A 184 30.91 18.34 -18.27
C THR A 184 29.95 17.97 -17.13
N GLY A 185 30.45 17.93 -15.88
CA GLY A 185 29.62 17.70 -14.70
C GLY A 185 28.57 18.80 -14.46
N SER A 186 28.87 20.04 -14.89
CA SER A 186 27.94 21.18 -14.78
C SER A 186 26.65 20.95 -15.57
N ILE A 187 26.75 20.31 -16.75
CA ILE A 187 25.62 19.94 -17.61
C ILE A 187 24.59 19.15 -16.81
N VAL A 188 25.04 18.11 -16.11
CA VAL A 188 24.16 17.19 -15.37
C VAL A 188 23.47 17.89 -14.20
N SER A 189 24.18 18.79 -13.51
CA SER A 189 23.63 19.54 -12.38
C SER A 189 22.51 20.52 -12.77
N ILE A 190 22.54 21.02 -14.02
CA ILE A 190 21.59 22.01 -14.53
C ILE A 190 20.40 21.36 -15.23
N ILE A 191 20.54 20.13 -15.75
CA ILE A 191 19.44 19.35 -16.36
C ILE A 191 18.17 19.46 -15.52
N GLY A 192 18.28 19.23 -14.20
CA GLY A 192 17.13 19.27 -13.31
C GLY A 192 16.48 20.65 -13.15
N VAL A 193 17.27 21.72 -13.21
CA VAL A 193 16.77 23.10 -13.15
C VAL A 193 16.02 23.44 -14.43
N VAL A 194 16.59 23.10 -15.59
CA VAL A 194 16.00 23.40 -16.90
C VAL A 194 14.77 22.54 -17.24
N MET A 195 14.47 21.52 -16.42
CA MET A 195 13.23 20.74 -16.54
C MET A 195 11.96 21.57 -16.45
N ILE A 196 12.00 22.71 -15.75
CA ILE A 196 10.86 23.62 -15.68
C ILE A 196 10.44 24.12 -17.08
N SER A 197 11.39 24.20 -18.02
CA SER A 197 11.15 24.57 -19.41
C SER A 197 10.25 23.57 -20.15
N TYR A 198 10.25 22.30 -19.74
CA TYR A 198 9.47 21.23 -20.38
C TYR A 198 8.22 20.81 -19.62
N MET A 199 7.98 21.34 -18.42
CA MET A 199 6.83 20.96 -17.58
C MET A 199 5.46 21.18 -18.27
N GLY A 200 5.36 22.15 -19.17
CA GLY A 200 4.13 22.51 -19.90
C GLY A 200 3.53 21.35 -20.70
N VAL A 201 4.38 20.60 -21.39
CA VAL A 201 3.97 19.47 -22.26
C VAL A 201 3.14 18.45 -21.48
N SER A 202 3.53 18.19 -20.24
CA SER A 202 2.86 17.20 -19.39
C SER A 202 1.46 17.62 -18.93
N LYS A 203 1.03 18.88 -19.12
CA LYS A 203 -0.27 19.37 -18.66
C LYS A 203 -1.44 18.73 -19.43
N LEU A 204 -1.23 18.33 -20.68
CA LEU A 204 -2.26 17.84 -21.59
C LEU A 204 -3.09 16.68 -21.02
N ALA A 205 -2.46 15.71 -20.38
CA ALA A 205 -3.18 14.61 -19.74
C ALA A 205 -4.15 15.05 -18.62
N SER A 206 -3.91 16.21 -17.99
CA SER A 206 -4.75 16.68 -16.88
C SER A 206 -6.11 17.20 -17.33
N VAL A 207 -6.26 17.48 -18.63
CA VAL A 207 -7.51 17.91 -19.28
C VAL A 207 -8.00 16.86 -20.28
N ALA A 208 -7.64 15.58 -20.06
CA ALA A 208 -8.00 14.47 -20.96
C ALA A 208 -9.50 14.35 -21.25
N GLU A 209 -10.38 14.70 -20.30
CA GLU A 209 -11.84 14.68 -20.48
C GLU A 209 -12.36 15.68 -21.52
N GLU A 210 -11.60 16.74 -21.78
CA GLU A 210 -11.99 17.83 -22.70
C GLU A 210 -11.56 17.54 -24.15
N PHE A 211 -10.82 16.45 -24.42
CA PHE A 211 -10.36 16.06 -25.75
C PHE A 211 -11.48 15.44 -26.61
N ARG A 212 -11.48 15.77 -27.91
CA ARG A 212 -12.35 15.13 -28.90
C ARG A 212 -11.98 13.67 -29.13
N ASN A 213 -10.70 13.38 -29.36
CA ASN A 213 -10.15 12.04 -29.52
C ASN A 213 -8.95 11.85 -28.57
N PRO A 214 -9.16 11.47 -27.29
CA PRO A 214 -8.09 11.39 -26.31
C PRO A 214 -7.03 10.34 -26.63
N GLU A 215 -7.40 9.22 -27.26
CA GLU A 215 -6.47 8.12 -27.59
C GLU A 215 -5.37 8.55 -28.56
N ARG A 216 -5.73 9.36 -29.56
CA ARG A 216 -4.78 9.85 -30.57
C ARG A 216 -4.19 11.21 -30.20
N ASP A 217 -5.05 12.16 -29.79
CA ASP A 217 -4.67 13.56 -29.71
C ASP A 217 -3.84 13.86 -28.44
N ILE A 218 -3.97 13.08 -27.36
CA ILE A 218 -3.13 13.26 -26.15
C ILE A 218 -1.67 12.87 -26.44
N PRO A 219 -1.35 11.65 -26.94
CA PRO A 219 0.04 11.29 -27.25
C PRO A 219 0.63 12.21 -28.32
N MET A 220 -0.07 12.45 -29.42
CA MET A 220 0.41 13.33 -30.49
C MET A 220 0.64 14.76 -29.98
N GLY A 221 -0.29 15.30 -29.19
CA GLY A 221 -0.15 16.63 -28.60
C GLY A 221 1.08 16.75 -27.70
N ILE A 222 1.34 15.73 -26.87
CA ILE A 222 2.52 15.66 -25.99
C ILE A 222 3.82 15.69 -26.82
N PHE A 223 3.99 14.78 -27.78
CA PHE A 223 5.25 14.65 -28.50
C PHE A 223 5.48 15.77 -29.53
N LEU A 224 4.43 16.24 -30.20
CA LEU A 224 4.53 17.40 -31.10
C LEU A 224 4.95 18.65 -30.33
N SER A 225 4.35 18.86 -29.15
CA SER A 225 4.70 20.00 -28.30
C SER A 225 6.12 19.91 -27.75
N LEU A 226 6.55 18.70 -27.36
CA LEU A 226 7.92 18.46 -26.91
C LEU A 226 8.92 18.76 -28.01
N GLY A 227 8.69 18.25 -29.22
CA GLY A 227 9.58 18.47 -30.36
C GLY A 227 9.74 19.95 -30.71
N VAL A 228 8.62 20.68 -30.82
CA VAL A 228 8.67 22.13 -31.10
C VAL A 228 9.35 22.90 -29.97
N ALA A 229 9.07 22.55 -28.71
CA ALA A 229 9.74 23.18 -27.57
C ALA A 229 11.26 22.93 -27.58
N MET A 230 11.70 21.69 -27.80
CA MET A 230 13.12 21.35 -27.87
C MET A 230 13.83 22.12 -28.99
N VAL A 231 13.27 22.14 -30.20
CA VAL A 231 13.83 22.89 -31.33
C VAL A 231 13.91 24.38 -30.99
N THR A 232 12.83 24.96 -30.49
CA THR A 232 12.78 26.40 -30.17
C THR A 232 13.79 26.77 -29.09
N TYR A 233 13.93 25.94 -28.04
CA TYR A 233 14.86 26.21 -26.95
C TYR A 233 16.31 26.09 -27.38
N ILE A 234 16.65 25.04 -28.14
CA ILE A 234 18.01 24.83 -28.64
C ILE A 234 18.41 25.95 -29.60
N VAL A 235 17.55 26.26 -30.58
CA VAL A 235 17.81 27.34 -31.55
C VAL A 235 17.93 28.69 -30.84
N GLY A 236 17.03 29.01 -29.92
CA GLY A 236 17.09 30.27 -29.19
C GLY A 236 18.32 30.37 -28.28
N LEU A 237 18.75 29.29 -27.62
CA LEU A 237 19.99 29.28 -26.84
C LEU A 237 21.22 29.48 -27.71
N VAL A 238 21.28 28.79 -28.86
CA VAL A 238 22.36 28.97 -29.85
C VAL A 238 22.45 30.43 -30.30
N ILE A 239 21.31 31.10 -30.53
CA ILE A 239 21.31 32.53 -30.89
C ILE A 239 21.76 33.39 -29.72
N MET A 240 21.21 33.19 -28.51
CA MET A 240 21.58 33.99 -27.33
C MET A 240 23.08 33.91 -27.04
N ILE A 241 23.65 32.70 -27.07
CA ILE A 241 25.09 32.47 -26.86
C ILE A 241 25.91 33.03 -28.03
N GLY A 242 25.46 32.83 -29.26
CA GLY A 242 26.17 33.25 -30.46
C GLY A 242 26.21 34.77 -30.68
N VAL A 243 25.27 35.51 -30.09
CA VAL A 243 25.14 36.96 -30.31
C VAL A 243 25.62 37.76 -29.10
N MET A 244 25.36 37.29 -27.88
CA MET A 244 25.68 38.06 -26.67
C MET A 244 27.09 37.76 -26.15
N PRO A 245 27.81 38.77 -25.63
CA PRO A 245 29.00 38.54 -24.80
C PRO A 245 28.67 37.64 -23.59
N ALA A 246 29.62 36.76 -23.23
CA ALA A 246 29.39 35.74 -22.20
C ALA A 246 29.12 36.33 -20.80
N ASP A 247 29.77 37.43 -20.45
CA ASP A 247 29.58 38.17 -19.20
C ASP A 247 28.21 38.84 -19.13
N GLU A 248 27.75 39.46 -20.23
CA GLU A 248 26.39 40.02 -20.30
C GLU A 248 25.33 38.92 -20.18
N LEU A 249 25.50 37.81 -20.91
CA LEU A 249 24.56 36.69 -20.90
C LEU A 249 24.46 36.02 -19.51
N ALA A 250 25.59 35.87 -18.80
CA ALA A 250 25.62 35.24 -17.48
C ALA A 250 24.92 36.08 -16.39
N ASN A 251 24.76 37.39 -16.60
CA ASN A 251 24.27 38.32 -15.59
C ASN A 251 22.88 38.92 -15.90
N THR A 252 22.23 38.51 -16.98
CA THR A 252 20.89 38.98 -17.34
C THR A 252 19.77 38.01 -16.94
N TYR A 253 18.64 38.58 -16.52
CA TYR A 253 17.36 37.87 -16.34
C TYR A 253 16.44 37.97 -17.56
N THR A 254 16.83 38.71 -18.59
CA THR A 254 16.08 38.93 -19.83
C THR A 254 16.87 38.55 -21.10
N PRO A 255 17.60 37.42 -21.11
CA PRO A 255 18.58 37.07 -22.14
C PRO A 255 18.00 37.11 -23.56
N ALA A 256 16.75 36.68 -23.72
CA ALA A 256 16.11 36.69 -25.02
C ALA A 256 15.92 38.14 -25.53
N ALA A 257 15.42 39.05 -24.68
CA ALA A 257 15.17 40.43 -25.07
C ALA A 257 16.46 41.21 -25.31
N ASP A 258 17.52 40.88 -24.57
CA ASP A 258 18.84 41.47 -24.74
C ASP A 258 19.50 41.01 -26.04
N ALA A 259 19.44 39.71 -26.36
CA ALA A 259 19.87 39.19 -27.65
C ALA A 259 19.08 39.85 -28.81
N ALA A 260 17.76 40.00 -28.68
CA ALA A 260 16.95 40.68 -29.69
C ALA A 260 17.29 42.18 -29.82
N ALA A 261 17.74 42.82 -28.74
CA ALA A 261 18.20 44.20 -28.77
C ALA A 261 19.47 44.37 -29.60
N ILE A 262 20.39 43.40 -29.52
CA ILE A 262 21.64 43.40 -30.31
C ILE A 262 21.32 43.19 -31.80
N ILE A 263 20.44 42.24 -32.12
CA ILE A 263 20.16 41.81 -33.50
C ILE A 263 19.22 42.77 -34.24
N MET A 264 18.17 43.26 -33.58
CA MET A 264 17.08 44.03 -34.20
C MET A 264 16.92 45.43 -33.59
N GLY A 265 17.84 45.86 -32.72
CA GLY A 265 17.77 47.15 -32.04
C GLY A 265 16.65 47.23 -30.97
N PRO A 266 16.29 48.46 -30.53
CA PRO A 266 15.29 48.68 -29.48
C PRO A 266 13.92 48.07 -29.80
N THR A 267 13.53 48.07 -31.07
CA THR A 267 12.28 47.45 -31.53
C THR A 267 12.27 45.95 -31.25
N GLY A 268 13.39 45.26 -31.49
CA GLY A 268 13.55 43.84 -31.16
C GLY A 268 13.36 43.55 -29.69
N ARG A 269 13.98 44.37 -28.83
CA ARG A 269 13.83 44.28 -27.36
C ARG A 269 12.36 44.36 -26.96
N VAL A 270 11.63 45.35 -27.48
CA VAL A 270 10.21 45.54 -27.15
C VAL A 270 9.36 44.37 -27.65
N VAL A 271 9.52 43.97 -28.92
CA VAL A 271 8.74 42.87 -29.52
C VAL A 271 8.94 41.58 -28.73
N LEU A 272 10.18 41.24 -28.40
CA LEU A 272 10.46 40.01 -27.66
C LEU A 272 10.03 40.10 -26.19
N SER A 273 10.07 41.29 -25.59
CA SER A 273 9.57 41.51 -24.24
C SER A 273 8.05 41.34 -24.16
N VAL A 274 7.31 41.86 -25.13
CA VAL A 274 5.86 41.66 -25.24
C VAL A 274 5.54 40.16 -25.41
N ALA A 275 6.30 39.44 -26.22
CA ALA A 275 6.13 37.99 -26.38
C ALA A 275 6.39 37.23 -25.08
N ALA A 276 7.46 37.59 -24.35
CA ALA A 276 7.79 36.99 -23.07
C ALA A 276 6.69 37.23 -22.03
N VAL A 277 6.23 38.48 -21.87
CA VAL A 277 5.15 38.85 -20.93
C VAL A 277 3.85 38.12 -21.29
N ALA A 278 3.50 38.05 -22.56
CA ALA A 278 2.35 37.28 -23.04
C ALA A 278 2.44 35.79 -22.66
N ALA A 279 3.61 35.18 -22.86
CA ALA A 279 3.86 33.79 -22.50
C ALA A 279 3.78 33.58 -20.98
N PHE A 280 4.42 34.44 -20.18
CA PHE A 280 4.40 34.34 -18.73
C PHE A 280 3.00 34.52 -18.14
N ILE A 281 2.24 35.53 -18.57
CA ILE A 281 0.87 35.79 -18.13
C ILE A 281 -0.02 34.58 -18.42
N SER A 282 0.10 34.03 -19.63
CA SER A 282 -0.60 32.83 -20.05
C SER A 282 -0.28 31.64 -19.12
N VAL A 283 1.00 31.38 -18.86
CA VAL A 283 1.45 30.28 -17.99
C VAL A 283 0.99 30.49 -16.54
N ALA A 284 1.13 31.69 -16.00
CA ALA A 284 0.79 32.01 -14.61
C ALA A 284 -0.71 31.83 -14.36
N ASN A 285 -1.56 32.43 -15.18
CA ASN A 285 -3.02 32.33 -15.08
C ASN A 285 -3.49 30.88 -15.23
N ALA A 286 -3.01 30.19 -16.28
CA ALA A 286 -3.39 28.81 -16.54
C ALA A 286 -2.83 27.84 -15.48
N GLY A 287 -1.73 28.20 -14.81
CA GLY A 287 -1.12 27.45 -13.71
C GLY A 287 -1.91 27.61 -12.41
N ILE A 288 -2.30 28.82 -12.01
CA ILE A 288 -3.14 29.08 -10.83
C ILE A 288 -4.50 28.36 -10.97
N LEU A 289 -5.12 28.48 -12.15
CA LEU A 289 -6.35 27.76 -12.45
C LEU A 289 -6.17 26.24 -12.33
N SER A 290 -5.09 25.70 -12.88
CA SER A 290 -4.85 24.25 -12.87
C SER A 290 -4.48 23.75 -11.48
N ALA A 291 -3.69 24.50 -10.71
CA ALA A 291 -3.26 24.15 -9.37
C ALA A 291 -4.45 24.09 -8.41
N SER A 292 -5.35 25.08 -8.46
CA SER A 292 -6.53 25.13 -7.59
C SER A 292 -7.52 23.97 -7.81
N ARG A 293 -7.48 23.29 -8.96
CA ARG A 293 -8.26 22.05 -9.20
C ARG A 293 -7.78 20.86 -8.37
N TYR A 294 -6.52 20.81 -7.95
CA TYR A 294 -5.98 19.68 -7.17
C TYR A 294 -6.54 19.65 -5.74
N PRO A 295 -6.48 20.74 -4.93
CA PRO A 295 -7.13 20.77 -3.64
C PRO A 295 -8.64 20.47 -3.72
N LEU A 296 -9.33 20.99 -4.75
CA LEU A 296 -10.73 20.68 -5.00
C LEU A 296 -10.96 19.17 -5.21
N ALA A 297 -10.19 18.53 -6.08
CA ALA A 297 -10.31 17.10 -6.38
C ALA A 297 -9.94 16.23 -5.16
N MET A 298 -8.85 16.56 -4.46
CA MET A 298 -8.43 15.87 -3.26
C MET A 298 -9.44 15.99 -2.11
N ALA A 299 -10.12 17.14 -1.98
CA ALA A 299 -11.16 17.34 -0.97
C ALA A 299 -12.45 16.57 -1.27
N ARG A 300 -12.76 16.34 -2.56
CA ARG A 300 -13.84 15.43 -2.97
C ARG A 300 -13.52 13.98 -2.62
N ASP A 301 -12.25 13.62 -2.73
CA ASP A 301 -11.72 12.30 -2.38
C ASP A 301 -11.37 12.14 -0.89
N LEU A 302 -11.72 13.11 -0.05
CA LEU A 302 -11.49 13.13 1.40
C LEU A 302 -10.01 13.04 1.82
N LEU A 303 -9.08 13.33 0.92
CA LEU A 303 -7.63 13.37 1.21
C LEU A 303 -7.19 14.65 1.90
N ILE A 304 -7.94 15.74 1.75
CA ILE A 304 -7.71 17.03 2.43
C ILE A 304 -9.04 17.58 3.00
N PRO A 305 -9.03 18.67 3.79
CA PRO A 305 -10.23 19.19 4.43
C PRO A 305 -11.35 19.51 3.44
N VAL A 306 -12.58 19.11 3.78
CA VAL A 306 -13.77 19.28 2.92
C VAL A 306 -14.10 20.75 2.61
N VAL A 307 -13.49 21.71 3.32
CA VAL A 307 -13.66 23.14 3.04
C VAL A 307 -13.26 23.51 1.60
N PHE A 308 -12.25 22.83 1.03
CA PHE A 308 -11.75 23.09 -0.32
C PHE A 308 -12.70 22.59 -1.43
N ARG A 309 -13.72 21.78 -1.08
CA ARG A 309 -14.73 21.32 -2.05
C ARG A 309 -15.87 22.31 -2.26
N ARG A 310 -16.00 23.34 -1.41
CA ARG A 310 -17.08 24.33 -1.47
C ARG A 310 -16.88 25.26 -2.67
N LEU A 311 -17.92 25.39 -3.49
CA LEU A 311 -17.95 26.33 -4.61
C LEU A 311 -18.51 27.67 -4.13
N GLY A 312 -17.91 28.77 -4.60
CA GLY A 312 -18.37 30.13 -4.37
C GLY A 312 -19.48 30.55 -5.31
N ARG A 313 -19.87 31.84 -5.24
CA ARG A 313 -20.94 32.45 -6.06
C ARG A 313 -20.74 32.27 -7.57
N PHE A 314 -19.48 32.21 -8.04
CA PHE A 314 -19.14 32.06 -9.47
C PHE A 314 -18.90 30.60 -9.89
N ASN A 315 -19.33 29.61 -9.09
CA ASN A 315 -19.06 28.18 -9.30
C ASN A 315 -17.55 27.82 -9.33
N THR A 316 -16.71 28.65 -8.72
CA THR A 316 -15.27 28.45 -8.59
C THR A 316 -14.91 27.99 -7.15
N PRO A 317 -13.88 27.15 -6.95
CA PRO A 317 -13.48 26.68 -5.63
C PRO A 317 -12.70 27.76 -4.87
N LEU A 318 -13.41 28.73 -4.27
CA LEU A 318 -12.83 29.94 -3.66
C LEU A 318 -11.66 29.63 -2.72
N MET A 319 -11.83 28.72 -1.77
CA MET A 319 -10.77 28.40 -0.78
C MET A 319 -9.56 27.75 -1.42
N ALA A 320 -9.75 26.94 -2.47
CA ALA A 320 -8.63 26.32 -3.18
C ALA A 320 -7.85 27.36 -4.02
N ILE A 321 -8.56 28.34 -4.60
CA ILE A 321 -7.95 29.44 -5.34
C ILE A 321 -7.19 30.37 -4.40
N LEU A 322 -7.76 30.74 -3.26
CA LEU A 322 -7.09 31.59 -2.25
C LEU A 322 -5.84 30.91 -1.68
N LEU A 323 -5.92 29.62 -1.33
CA LEU A 323 -4.76 28.84 -0.89
C LEU A 323 -3.66 28.82 -1.97
N THR A 324 -4.05 28.60 -3.23
CA THR A 324 -3.11 28.56 -4.36
C THR A 324 -2.46 29.92 -4.61
N GLY A 325 -3.26 30.99 -4.66
CA GLY A 325 -2.77 32.36 -4.84
C GLY A 325 -1.86 32.81 -3.71
N GLY A 326 -2.23 32.51 -2.46
CA GLY A 326 -1.40 32.76 -1.28
C GLY A 326 -0.07 32.01 -1.34
N MET A 327 -0.08 30.74 -1.74
CA MET A 327 1.15 29.96 -1.92
C MET A 327 2.05 30.53 -3.03
N VAL A 328 1.46 30.99 -4.13
CA VAL A 328 2.21 31.64 -5.22
C VAL A 328 2.86 32.95 -4.75
N VAL A 329 2.11 33.82 -4.04
CA VAL A 329 2.67 35.04 -3.46
C VAL A 329 3.79 34.72 -2.48
N LEU A 330 3.60 33.73 -1.60
CA LEU A 330 4.61 33.28 -0.65
C LEU A 330 5.90 32.84 -1.36
N GLN A 331 5.79 32.03 -2.42
CA GLN A 331 6.94 31.57 -3.19
C GLN A 331 7.64 32.72 -3.93
N VAL A 332 6.90 33.68 -4.49
CA VAL A 332 7.47 34.86 -5.17
C VAL A 332 8.25 35.75 -4.19
N VAL A 333 7.77 35.89 -2.94
CA VAL A 333 8.40 36.75 -1.93
C VAL A 333 9.59 36.07 -1.25
N LEU A 334 9.52 34.76 -1.01
CA LEU A 334 10.52 34.05 -0.19
C LEU A 334 11.62 33.34 -0.98
N MET A 335 11.50 33.19 -2.30
CA MET A 335 12.37 32.28 -3.06
C MET A 335 12.96 32.94 -4.31
N ASP A 336 14.26 32.70 -4.52
CA ASP A 336 14.93 33.11 -5.75
C ASP A 336 14.43 32.32 -6.96
N PRO A 337 14.43 32.91 -8.18
CA PRO A 337 13.90 32.26 -9.38
C PRO A 337 14.59 30.93 -9.70
N LEU A 338 15.91 30.86 -9.46
CA LEU A 338 16.69 29.65 -9.66
C LEU A 338 16.28 28.53 -8.68
N VAL A 339 16.00 28.89 -7.42
CA VAL A 339 15.53 27.94 -6.39
C VAL A 339 14.12 27.45 -6.73
N ILE A 340 13.24 28.34 -7.18
CA ILE A 340 11.90 27.97 -7.67
C ILE A 340 12.02 26.95 -8.81
N ALA A 341 12.87 27.21 -9.81
CA ALA A 341 13.10 26.31 -10.94
C ALA A 341 13.66 24.94 -10.48
N LYS A 342 14.63 24.95 -9.57
CA LYS A 342 15.23 23.76 -8.96
C LYS A 342 14.17 22.88 -8.30
N TYR A 343 13.38 23.43 -7.39
CA TYR A 343 12.36 22.66 -6.66
C TYR A 343 11.19 22.23 -7.56
N ALA A 344 10.81 23.03 -8.55
CA ALA A 344 9.80 22.65 -9.53
C ALA A 344 10.25 21.42 -10.34
N GLY A 345 11.50 21.44 -10.83
CA GLY A 345 12.14 20.35 -11.56
C GLY A 345 12.25 19.08 -10.70
N THR A 346 12.75 19.20 -9.48
CA THR A 346 12.82 18.09 -8.52
C THR A 346 11.46 17.46 -8.25
N THR A 347 10.44 18.27 -7.94
CA THR A 347 9.07 17.79 -7.74
C THR A 347 8.57 17.03 -8.96
N LYS A 348 8.90 17.56 -10.15
CA LYS A 348 8.47 16.95 -11.40
C LYS A 348 9.10 15.59 -11.64
N MET A 349 10.37 15.43 -11.32
CA MET A 349 11.07 14.14 -11.42
C MET A 349 10.46 13.10 -10.46
N VAL A 350 10.10 13.48 -9.23
CA VAL A 350 9.41 12.56 -8.30
C VAL A 350 8.10 12.06 -8.91
N LEU A 351 7.28 12.97 -9.46
CA LEU A 351 6.02 12.63 -10.12
C LEU A 351 6.22 11.73 -11.35
N PHE A 352 7.27 11.98 -12.14
CA PHE A 352 7.60 11.18 -13.32
C PHE A 352 8.07 9.77 -12.96
N GLY A 353 8.93 9.62 -11.94
CA GLY A 353 9.32 8.32 -11.43
C GLY A 353 8.12 7.49 -10.97
N LEU A 354 7.19 8.10 -10.22
CA LEU A 354 5.97 7.40 -9.77
C LEU A 354 5.04 7.01 -10.93
N LEU A 355 4.95 7.81 -12.01
CA LEU A 355 4.17 7.46 -13.19
C LEU A 355 4.74 6.24 -13.92
N CYS A 356 6.06 6.12 -13.99
CA CYS A 356 6.72 4.94 -14.53
C CYS A 356 6.37 3.68 -13.71
N VAL A 357 6.45 3.78 -12.37
CA VAL A 357 6.04 2.69 -11.47
C VAL A 357 4.56 2.35 -11.66
N ALA A 358 3.69 3.35 -11.80
CA ALA A 358 2.26 3.13 -12.01
C ALA A 358 1.96 2.35 -13.29
N VAL A 359 2.66 2.59 -14.41
CA VAL A 359 2.47 1.78 -15.63
C VAL A 359 2.87 0.32 -15.40
N ILE A 360 4.00 0.07 -14.71
CA ILE A 360 4.42 -1.29 -14.36
C ILE A 360 3.34 -1.97 -13.52
N VAL A 361 2.85 -1.29 -12.47
CA VAL A 361 1.79 -1.81 -11.60
C VAL A 361 0.50 -2.08 -12.38
N MET A 362 0.07 -1.17 -13.27
CA MET A 362 -1.14 -1.35 -14.05
C MET A 362 -1.03 -2.56 -15.00
N ARG A 363 0.12 -2.76 -15.66
CA ARG A 363 0.33 -3.91 -16.55
C ARG A 363 0.43 -5.23 -15.80
N GLU A 364 1.14 -5.25 -14.67
CA GLU A 364 1.28 -6.47 -13.86
C GLU A 364 0.01 -6.84 -13.07
N SER A 365 -0.88 -5.86 -12.84
CA SER A 365 -2.14 -6.08 -12.12
C SER A 365 -3.07 -7.08 -12.79
N GLY A 366 -2.94 -7.31 -14.10
CA GLY A 366 -3.80 -8.22 -14.85
C GLY A 366 -5.27 -7.78 -14.92
N ILE A 367 -5.57 -6.50 -14.69
CA ILE A 367 -6.93 -5.98 -14.76
C ILE A 367 -7.38 -5.98 -16.22
N HIS A 368 -8.34 -6.86 -16.55
CA HIS A 368 -8.87 -7.01 -17.92
C HIS A 368 -9.49 -5.72 -18.49
N SER A 369 -10.02 -4.84 -17.63
CA SER A 369 -10.59 -3.55 -18.02
C SER A 369 -9.55 -2.44 -18.24
N TYR A 370 -8.26 -2.71 -18.01
CA TYR A 370 -7.20 -1.75 -18.31
C TYR A 370 -6.87 -1.81 -19.81
N ASP A 371 -7.41 -0.86 -20.56
CA ASP A 371 -7.27 -0.81 -22.02
C ASP A 371 -6.75 0.55 -22.51
N PRO A 372 -5.43 0.76 -22.51
CA PRO A 372 -4.83 1.98 -23.03
C PRO A 372 -4.85 2.04 -24.57
N GLY A 373 -5.42 3.12 -25.12
CA GLY A 373 -5.36 3.43 -26.56
C GLY A 373 -3.94 3.72 -27.08
N PHE A 374 -3.02 4.15 -26.21
CA PHE A 374 -1.59 4.25 -26.51
C PHE A 374 -0.80 3.38 -25.53
N ARG A 375 0.03 2.46 -26.02
CA ARG A 375 0.89 1.62 -25.17
C ARG A 375 2.35 2.07 -25.24
N THR A 376 2.96 2.22 -24.07
CA THR A 376 4.39 2.47 -23.92
C THR A 376 5.17 1.35 -24.62
N PRO A 377 6.06 1.69 -25.58
CA PRO A 377 6.85 0.70 -26.30
C PRO A 377 7.95 0.10 -25.40
N LEU A 378 8.51 -1.03 -25.83
CA LEU A 378 9.68 -1.68 -25.18
C LEU A 378 9.48 -1.92 -23.66
N TYR A 379 8.27 -2.33 -23.27
CA TYR A 379 8.00 -2.71 -21.88
C TYR A 379 8.80 -3.98 -21.49
N PRO A 380 9.38 -4.05 -20.27
CA PRO A 380 9.32 -3.08 -19.17
C PRO A 380 10.48 -2.05 -19.15
N TRP A 381 11.36 -2.06 -20.15
CA TRP A 381 12.61 -1.27 -20.15
C TRP A 381 12.38 0.24 -20.14
N ILE A 382 11.41 0.76 -20.89
CA ILE A 382 11.14 2.20 -20.94
C ILE A 382 10.64 2.75 -19.60
N PRO A 383 9.63 2.16 -18.92
CA PRO A 383 9.27 2.56 -17.57
C PRO A 383 10.44 2.47 -16.57
N LEU A 384 11.24 1.40 -16.61
CA LEU A 384 12.41 1.27 -15.73
C LEU A 384 13.44 2.38 -15.98
N LEU A 385 13.76 2.65 -17.24
CA LEU A 385 14.65 3.75 -17.63
C LEU A 385 14.13 5.10 -17.11
N GLY A 386 12.83 5.38 -17.28
CA GLY A 386 12.22 6.62 -16.78
C GLY A 386 12.27 6.77 -15.27
N PHE A 387 12.06 5.68 -14.53
CA PHE A 387 12.17 5.65 -13.08
C PHE A 387 13.61 5.96 -12.61
N PHE A 388 14.60 5.24 -13.15
CA PHE A 388 16.00 5.44 -12.75
C PHE A 388 16.56 6.79 -13.20
N LEU A 389 16.21 7.28 -14.39
CA LEU A 389 16.59 8.62 -14.83
C LEU A 389 16.00 9.71 -13.92
N SER A 390 14.76 9.54 -13.47
CA SER A 390 14.13 10.47 -12.53
C SER A 390 14.89 10.54 -11.20
N ILE A 391 15.29 9.39 -10.65
CA ILE A 391 16.11 9.31 -9.43
C ILE A 391 17.50 9.91 -9.66
N ALA A 392 18.15 9.57 -10.77
CA ALA A 392 19.48 10.05 -11.11
C ALA A 392 19.51 11.58 -11.20
N VAL A 393 18.56 12.19 -11.92
CA VAL A 393 18.45 13.65 -12.01
C VAL A 393 18.29 14.28 -10.62
N ILE A 394 17.40 13.74 -9.77
CA ILE A 394 17.23 14.24 -8.38
C ILE A 394 18.54 14.17 -7.59
N GLY A 395 19.32 13.10 -7.74
CA GLY A 395 20.62 12.94 -7.07
C GLY A 395 21.68 13.92 -7.57
N PHE A 396 21.62 14.33 -8.83
CA PHE A 396 22.55 15.31 -9.41
C PHE A 396 22.18 16.77 -9.11
N LEU A 397 20.92 17.07 -8.80
CA LEU A 397 20.58 18.35 -8.18
C LEU A 397 21.08 18.30 -6.73
N LYS A 398 22.15 19.06 -6.42
CA LYS A 398 22.73 19.26 -5.07
C LYS A 398 21.78 18.92 -3.91
N TRP A 399 22.29 18.26 -2.87
CA TRP A 399 21.63 17.83 -1.62
C TRP A 399 20.30 18.51 -1.23
N GLU A 400 20.22 19.85 -1.25
CA GLU A 400 18.99 20.61 -0.97
C GLU A 400 17.76 20.12 -1.76
N ALA A 401 17.92 19.75 -3.04
CA ALA A 401 16.83 19.21 -3.85
C ALA A 401 16.40 17.82 -3.36
N THR A 402 17.35 16.96 -3.00
CA THR A 402 17.05 15.64 -2.44
C THR A 402 16.32 15.76 -1.11
N VAL A 403 16.77 16.66 -0.22
CA VAL A 403 16.08 16.95 1.06
C VAL A 403 14.66 17.45 0.81
N PHE A 404 14.50 18.38 -0.13
CA PHE A 404 13.17 18.88 -0.49
C PHE A 404 12.26 17.76 -1.02
N ALA A 405 12.77 16.86 -1.87
CA ALA A 405 12.01 15.71 -2.38
C ALA A 405 11.59 14.76 -1.24
N ILE A 406 12.52 14.40 -0.36
CA ILE A 406 12.26 13.53 0.79
C ILE A 406 11.25 14.20 1.74
N GLY A 407 11.44 15.48 2.05
CA GLY A 407 10.56 16.26 2.91
C GLY A 407 9.14 16.37 2.33
N MET A 408 9.00 16.55 1.03
CA MET A 408 7.71 16.58 0.35
C MET A 408 7.01 15.20 0.40
N VAL A 409 7.74 14.11 0.16
CA VAL A 409 7.19 12.75 0.27
C VAL A 409 6.79 12.45 1.72
N ALA A 410 7.65 12.78 2.68
CA ALA A 410 7.39 12.64 4.10
C ALA A 410 6.16 13.44 4.53
N LEU A 411 6.02 14.68 4.07
CA LEU A 411 4.84 15.52 4.32
C LEU A 411 3.56 14.83 3.83
N GLY A 412 3.58 14.26 2.62
CA GLY A 412 2.45 13.51 2.08
C GLY A 412 2.10 12.25 2.87
N ILE A 413 3.12 11.52 3.34
CA ILE A 413 2.95 10.32 4.20
C ILE A 413 2.37 10.70 5.55
N ILE A 414 2.97 11.69 6.24
CA ILE A 414 2.52 12.18 7.54
C ILE A 414 1.07 12.66 7.43
N TRP A 415 0.75 13.45 6.40
CA TRP A 415 -0.60 13.92 6.15
C TRP A 415 -1.58 12.76 5.89
N PHE A 416 -1.17 11.75 5.14
CA PHE A 416 -1.99 10.58 4.87
C PHE A 416 -2.36 9.84 6.17
N PHE A 417 -1.39 9.56 7.03
CA PHE A 417 -1.64 8.86 8.29
C PHE A 417 -2.43 9.70 9.30
N TRP A 418 -2.16 11.01 9.36
CA TRP A 418 -2.82 11.91 10.31
C TRP A 418 -4.28 12.23 9.92
N TYR A 419 -4.56 12.45 8.63
CA TYR A 419 -5.88 12.90 8.18
C TYR A 419 -6.62 11.90 7.28
N ALA A 420 -5.98 11.41 6.22
CA ALA A 420 -6.67 10.73 5.12
C ALA A 420 -7.00 9.25 5.42
N ARG A 421 -6.13 8.52 6.12
CA ARG A 421 -6.27 7.07 6.38
C ARG A 421 -7.61 6.72 7.04
N ALA A 422 -8.06 7.52 8.01
CA ALA A 422 -9.32 7.29 8.71
C ALA A 422 -10.58 7.58 7.85
N ARG A 423 -10.43 8.31 6.74
CA ARG A 423 -11.55 8.85 5.94
C ARG A 423 -11.70 8.19 4.58
N VAL A 424 -10.68 7.46 4.12
CA VAL A 424 -10.64 6.86 2.79
C VAL A 424 -10.66 5.35 2.86
N ARG A 425 -11.75 4.75 2.36
CA ARG A 425 -11.91 3.30 2.18
C ARG A 425 -11.81 2.95 0.69
N ARG A 426 -10.62 3.07 0.11
CA ARG A 426 -10.33 2.64 -1.28
C ARG A 426 -8.91 2.07 -1.37
N TYR A 427 -8.71 1.10 -2.25
CA TYR A 427 -7.43 0.43 -2.48
C TYR A 427 -6.95 0.67 -3.92
N GLY A 428 -5.64 0.67 -4.15
CA GLY A 428 -5.05 0.83 -5.49
C GLY A 428 -4.89 -0.51 -6.24
N ALA A 429 -4.64 -0.42 -7.55
CA ALA A 429 -4.38 -1.60 -8.41
C ALA A 429 -3.21 -2.47 -7.94
N ILE A 430 -2.28 -1.92 -7.16
CA ILE A 430 -1.16 -2.65 -6.56
C ILE A 430 -1.59 -3.89 -5.74
N HIS A 431 -2.78 -3.88 -5.12
CA HIS A 431 -3.28 -5.06 -4.39
C HIS A 431 -3.62 -6.23 -5.32
N HIS A 432 -3.96 -5.98 -6.59
CA HIS A 432 -4.13 -7.05 -7.58
C HIS A 432 -2.80 -7.72 -7.92
N VAL A 433 -1.71 -6.95 -7.96
CA VAL A 433 -0.35 -7.50 -8.14
C VAL A 433 -0.01 -8.42 -6.96
N PHE A 434 -0.21 -7.96 -5.72
CA PHE A 434 0.01 -8.79 -4.53
C PHE A 434 -0.88 -10.04 -4.50
N ALA A 435 -2.16 -9.92 -4.84
CA ALA A 435 -3.08 -11.06 -4.92
C ALA A 435 -2.62 -12.08 -5.97
N ARG A 436 -2.12 -11.62 -7.13
CA ARG A 436 -1.60 -12.49 -8.18
C ARG A 436 -0.30 -13.17 -7.79
N LEU A 437 0.63 -12.45 -7.14
CA LEU A 437 1.84 -13.03 -6.56
C LEU A 437 1.49 -14.08 -5.50
N GLY A 438 0.45 -13.83 -4.69
CA GLY A 438 -0.07 -14.79 -3.72
C GLY A 438 -0.78 -16.01 -4.33
N LYS A 439 -1.39 -15.89 -5.52
CA LYS A 439 -2.00 -17.04 -6.23
C LYS A 439 -0.98 -18.09 -6.69
N ASN A 440 0.28 -17.70 -6.85
CA ASN A 440 1.37 -18.64 -7.10
C ASN A 440 1.94 -19.23 -5.80
N ARG A 441 1.19 -19.18 -4.68
CA ARG A 441 1.53 -19.90 -3.45
C ARG A 441 1.62 -21.39 -3.79
N PHE A 442 2.71 -22.02 -3.36
CA PHE A 442 2.88 -23.46 -3.51
C PHE A 442 2.05 -24.16 -2.44
N ASP A 443 0.80 -24.47 -2.76
CA ASP A 443 -0.14 -25.13 -1.83
C ASP A 443 0.37 -26.48 -1.28
N PRO A 444 1.15 -27.31 -2.02
CA PRO A 444 1.74 -28.54 -1.47
C PRO A 444 2.70 -28.28 -0.31
N LEU A 445 3.28 -27.09 -0.19
CA LEU A 445 4.12 -26.74 0.98
C LEU A 445 3.30 -26.77 2.28
N ASP A 446 2.04 -26.35 2.23
CA ASP A 446 1.18 -26.35 3.42
C ASP A 446 0.87 -27.79 3.85
N ILE A 447 0.67 -28.70 2.89
CA ILE A 447 0.49 -30.14 3.12
C ILE A 447 1.77 -30.75 3.69
N GLU A 448 2.93 -30.49 3.07
CA GLU A 448 4.23 -30.98 3.52
C GLU A 448 4.54 -30.51 4.95
N LEU A 449 4.26 -29.23 5.27
CA LEU A 449 4.47 -28.70 6.61
C LEU A 449 3.51 -29.32 7.65
N ARG A 450 2.28 -29.68 7.28
CA ARG A 450 1.35 -30.41 8.17
C ARG A 450 1.83 -31.83 8.43
N GLU A 451 2.31 -32.55 7.42
CA GLU A 451 2.92 -33.87 7.58
C GLU A 451 4.16 -33.80 8.49
N ILE A 452 5.03 -32.81 8.30
CA ILE A 452 6.19 -32.59 9.19
C ILE A 452 5.75 -32.32 10.65
N ILE A 453 4.61 -31.64 10.86
CA ILE A 453 4.04 -31.45 12.20
C ILE A 453 3.55 -32.78 12.77
N LYS A 454 2.89 -33.63 11.97
CA LYS A 454 2.47 -34.98 12.36
C LYS A 454 3.67 -35.84 12.76
N GLU A 455 4.74 -35.83 11.95
CA GLU A 455 5.99 -36.56 12.22
C GLU A 455 6.74 -36.05 13.47
N LYS A 456 6.82 -34.72 13.66
CA LYS A 456 7.51 -34.13 14.81
C LYS A 456 6.77 -34.33 16.13
N GLY A 457 5.44 -34.47 16.09
CA GLY A 457 4.61 -34.60 17.27
C GLY A 457 4.62 -33.35 18.18
N LEU A 458 4.25 -33.56 19.44
CA LEU A 458 4.15 -32.52 20.46
C LEU A 458 5.52 -32.09 20.98
N ARG A 459 5.61 -30.82 21.40
CA ARG A 459 6.73 -30.30 22.17
C ARG A 459 6.57 -30.69 23.64
N LYS A 460 7.68 -30.75 24.38
CA LYS A 460 7.69 -31.05 25.83
C LYS A 460 6.80 -30.12 26.68
N ALA A 461 6.54 -28.90 26.21
CA ALA A 461 5.74 -27.91 26.92
C ALA A 461 4.25 -27.91 26.49
N ASP A 462 3.87 -28.71 25.49
CA ASP A 462 2.49 -28.74 25.03
C ASP A 462 1.63 -29.49 26.07
N PRO A 463 0.50 -28.91 26.54
CA PRO A 463 -0.26 -29.44 27.69
C PRO A 463 -1.17 -30.63 27.35
N PHE A 464 -0.79 -31.47 26.38
CA PHE A 464 -1.64 -32.54 25.86
C PHE A 464 -2.11 -33.51 26.96
N ASP A 465 -1.17 -34.02 27.76
CA ASP A 465 -1.47 -35.00 28.81
C ASP A 465 -2.43 -34.41 29.86
N ARG A 466 -2.24 -33.12 30.19
CA ARG A 466 -3.12 -32.40 31.12
C ARG A 466 -4.52 -32.21 30.57
N ILE A 467 -4.64 -31.80 29.30
CA ILE A 467 -5.92 -31.60 28.62
C ILE A 467 -6.71 -32.91 28.64
N LEU A 468 -6.07 -34.00 28.23
CA LEU A 468 -6.68 -35.31 28.12
C LEU A 468 -7.03 -35.91 29.49
N ALA A 469 -6.17 -35.76 30.50
CA ALA A 469 -6.48 -36.19 31.87
C ALA A 469 -7.72 -35.48 32.43
N SER A 470 -7.95 -34.21 32.07
CA SER A 470 -9.12 -33.43 32.50
C SER A 470 -10.35 -33.57 31.59
N ALA A 471 -10.22 -34.24 30.45
CA ALA A 471 -11.26 -34.29 29.44
C ALA A 471 -12.49 -35.06 29.95
N PRO A 472 -13.67 -34.44 30.02
CA PRO A 472 -14.91 -35.15 30.29
C PRO A 472 -15.19 -36.22 29.22
N VAL A 473 -15.82 -37.32 29.65
CA VAL A 473 -16.21 -38.42 28.76
C VAL A 473 -17.72 -38.55 28.71
N ILE A 474 -18.27 -38.63 27.50
CA ILE A 474 -19.69 -38.86 27.22
C ILE A 474 -19.85 -40.27 26.66
N ASP A 475 -20.62 -41.12 27.33
CA ASP A 475 -21.02 -42.43 26.82
C ASP A 475 -22.43 -42.34 26.21
N ALA A 476 -22.51 -42.36 24.88
CA ALA A 476 -23.75 -42.22 24.15
C ALA A 476 -24.46 -43.56 23.93
N THR A 477 -25.79 -43.58 24.16
CA THR A 477 -26.67 -44.74 23.97
C THR A 477 -27.37 -44.74 22.60
N HIS A 478 -28.13 -45.79 22.30
CA HIS A 478 -28.67 -46.13 20.97
C HIS A 478 -29.47 -45.02 20.24
N ASP A 479 -30.04 -44.04 20.96
CA ASP A 479 -30.91 -43.00 20.37
C ASP A 479 -30.21 -41.63 20.21
N ALA A 480 -28.90 -41.54 20.46
CA ALA A 480 -28.18 -40.27 20.41
C ALA A 480 -27.89 -39.83 18.97
N THR A 481 -28.22 -38.57 18.63
CA THR A 481 -27.83 -37.94 17.37
C THR A 481 -26.53 -37.15 17.52
N PHE A 482 -25.82 -36.88 16.43
CA PHE A 482 -24.62 -36.03 16.43
C PHE A 482 -24.90 -34.64 17.02
N GLU A 483 -26.08 -34.08 16.75
CA GLU A 483 -26.49 -32.81 17.34
C GLU A 483 -26.66 -32.92 18.87
N SER A 484 -27.25 -34.01 19.36
CA SER A 484 -27.44 -34.23 20.80
C SER A 484 -26.11 -34.41 21.55
N ILE A 485 -25.16 -35.14 20.96
CA ILE A 485 -23.82 -35.36 21.54
C ILE A 485 -23.03 -34.05 21.49
N THR A 486 -23.09 -33.32 20.38
CA THR A 486 -22.42 -32.02 20.23
C THR A 486 -22.94 -31.00 21.25
N ARG A 487 -24.24 -31.02 21.55
CA ARG A 487 -24.81 -30.13 22.58
C ARG A 487 -24.34 -30.50 23.99
N GLN A 488 -24.29 -31.79 24.32
CA GLN A 488 -23.73 -32.25 25.61
C GLN A 488 -22.25 -31.90 25.75
N ALA A 489 -21.46 -32.08 24.69
CA ALA A 489 -20.05 -31.69 24.68
C ALA A 489 -19.88 -30.17 24.82
N ALA A 490 -20.72 -29.38 24.16
CA ALA A 490 -20.70 -27.92 24.27
C ALA A 490 -21.07 -27.43 25.68
N GLU A 491 -22.02 -28.08 26.36
CA GLU A 491 -22.34 -27.77 27.76
C GLU A 491 -21.17 -28.04 28.70
N GLN A 492 -20.42 -29.13 28.48
CA GLN A 492 -19.23 -29.44 29.27
C GLN A 492 -18.08 -28.48 28.97
N LEU A 493 -17.83 -28.16 27.69
CA LEU A 493 -16.83 -27.17 27.29
C LEU A 493 -17.16 -25.76 27.76
N SER A 494 -18.44 -25.39 27.80
CA SER A 494 -18.91 -24.10 28.33
C SER A 494 -18.51 -23.92 29.80
N ARG A 495 -18.59 -24.98 30.61
CA ARG A 495 -18.17 -24.93 32.03
C ARG A 495 -16.66 -24.70 32.17
N SER A 496 -15.86 -25.27 31.29
CA SER A 496 -14.40 -25.16 31.34
C SER A 496 -13.86 -23.88 30.70
N THR A 497 -14.56 -23.33 29.70
CA THR A 497 -14.10 -22.17 28.91
C THR A 497 -14.82 -20.87 29.24
N GLY A 498 -15.97 -20.91 29.92
CA GLY A 498 -16.82 -19.75 30.18
C GLY A 498 -17.60 -19.24 28.96
N LEU A 499 -17.49 -19.92 27.81
CA LEU A 499 -18.20 -19.57 26.58
C LEU A 499 -19.65 -20.07 26.57
N ASP A 500 -20.48 -19.45 25.74
CA ASP A 500 -21.87 -19.87 25.53
C ASP A 500 -21.96 -21.25 24.85
N ALA A 501 -22.67 -22.18 25.47
CA ALA A 501 -22.81 -23.56 24.97
C ALA A 501 -23.51 -23.62 23.60
N ASP A 502 -24.52 -22.78 23.37
CA ASP A 502 -25.24 -22.73 22.09
C ASP A 502 -24.33 -22.23 20.95
N MET A 503 -23.46 -21.27 21.23
CA MET A 503 -22.43 -20.81 20.29
C MET A 503 -21.46 -21.94 19.94
N ILE A 504 -20.88 -22.62 20.95
CA ILE A 504 -19.94 -23.73 20.75
C ILE A 504 -20.58 -24.85 19.91
N ALA A 505 -21.80 -25.25 20.26
CA ALA A 505 -22.52 -26.30 19.53
C ALA A 505 -22.78 -25.92 18.06
N ARG A 506 -23.19 -24.66 17.80
CA ARG A 506 -23.40 -24.16 16.43
C ARG A 506 -22.11 -24.20 15.62
N GLU A 507 -20.99 -23.75 16.19
CA GLU A 507 -19.71 -23.72 15.49
C GLU A 507 -19.19 -25.11 15.17
N PHE A 508 -19.28 -26.08 16.10
CA PHE A 508 -18.92 -27.47 15.81
C PHE A 508 -19.80 -28.09 14.72
N MET A 509 -21.12 -27.86 14.77
CA MET A 509 -22.04 -28.36 13.74
C MET A 509 -21.77 -27.73 12.37
N GLN A 510 -21.42 -26.44 12.33
CA GLN A 510 -21.09 -25.75 11.09
C GLN A 510 -19.72 -26.18 10.53
N GLY A 511 -18.71 -26.33 11.39
CA GLY A 511 -17.39 -26.83 11.01
C GLY A 511 -17.47 -28.22 10.40
N THR A 512 -18.21 -29.12 11.06
CA THR A 512 -18.43 -30.50 10.59
C THR A 512 -19.10 -30.57 9.21
N ARG A 513 -20.07 -29.66 8.96
CA ARG A 513 -20.75 -29.58 7.65
C ARG A 513 -19.86 -29.07 6.52
N ILE A 514 -18.85 -28.25 6.78
CA ILE A 514 -17.98 -27.64 5.76
C ILE A 514 -16.82 -28.58 5.36
N GLY A 515 -16.91 -29.87 5.71
CA GLY A 515 -15.88 -30.88 5.40
C GLY A 515 -14.70 -30.87 6.38
N ALA A 516 -14.82 -30.17 7.51
CA ALA A 516 -13.91 -30.36 8.63
C ALA A 516 -14.39 -31.57 9.44
N THR A 517 -13.74 -32.70 9.18
CA THR A 517 -13.59 -33.91 10.01
C THR A 517 -14.61 -35.05 9.84
N PRO A 518 -14.18 -36.11 9.12
CA PRO A 518 -13.53 -37.27 9.77
C PRO A 518 -12.00 -37.26 9.66
N VAL A 519 -11.32 -37.86 10.62
CA VAL A 519 -9.86 -38.12 10.59
C VAL A 519 -9.56 -39.54 10.13
N SER A 520 -10.47 -40.46 10.39
CA SER A 520 -10.50 -41.85 9.92
C SER A 520 -11.96 -42.31 9.84
N ALA A 521 -12.22 -43.46 9.22
CA ALA A 521 -13.58 -43.98 9.01
C ALA A 521 -14.39 -44.23 10.30
N GLU A 522 -13.76 -44.15 11.48
CA GLU A 522 -14.33 -44.53 12.78
C GLU A 522 -14.27 -43.38 13.82
N LEU A 523 -13.67 -42.23 13.49
CA LEU A 523 -13.47 -41.07 14.38
C LEU A 523 -13.82 -39.73 13.73
N ALA A 524 -14.63 -38.93 14.42
CA ALA A 524 -14.77 -37.49 14.16
C ALA A 524 -13.99 -36.65 15.17
N LEU A 525 -13.35 -35.58 14.70
CA LEU A 525 -12.62 -34.61 15.53
C LEU A 525 -13.17 -33.19 15.28
N PRO A 526 -14.39 -32.84 15.73
CA PRO A 526 -14.87 -31.47 15.66
C PRO A 526 -13.95 -30.55 16.45
N HIS A 527 -13.49 -29.47 15.81
CA HIS A 527 -12.55 -28.56 16.44
C HIS A 527 -12.88 -27.10 16.14
N LEU A 528 -12.60 -26.21 17.09
CA LEU A 528 -12.73 -24.76 16.90
C LEU A 528 -11.62 -24.00 17.63
N ARG A 529 -11.37 -22.76 17.19
CA ARG A 529 -10.51 -21.82 17.90
C ARG A 529 -11.27 -20.54 18.20
N HIS A 530 -11.02 -19.98 19.37
CA HIS A 530 -11.69 -18.78 19.83
C HIS A 530 -10.74 -17.87 20.62
N ARG A 531 -10.95 -16.55 20.53
CA ARG A 531 -10.08 -15.54 21.15
C ARG A 531 -10.20 -15.47 22.66
N ASP A 532 -11.37 -15.76 23.19
CA ASP A 532 -11.66 -15.66 24.63
C ASP A 532 -11.27 -16.93 25.42
N ILE A 533 -10.43 -17.79 24.84
CA ILE A 533 -9.97 -19.03 25.46
C ILE A 533 -8.50 -18.91 25.77
N GLU A 534 -8.13 -19.14 27.02
CA GLU A 534 -6.75 -19.04 27.50
C GLU A 534 -5.98 -20.35 27.32
N GLU A 535 -6.64 -21.49 27.55
CA GLU A 535 -6.04 -22.82 27.43
C GLU A 535 -6.90 -23.78 26.60
N PRO A 536 -6.30 -24.73 25.86
CA PRO A 536 -7.08 -25.72 25.11
C PRO A 536 -7.90 -26.63 26.04
N CYS A 537 -9.09 -27.02 25.61
CA CYS A 537 -10.00 -27.89 26.34
C CYS A 537 -10.56 -28.97 25.40
N MET A 538 -10.88 -30.14 25.95
CA MET A 538 -11.37 -31.26 25.16
C MET A 538 -12.51 -32.00 25.85
N VAL A 539 -13.44 -32.55 25.07
CA VAL A 539 -14.45 -33.52 25.51
C VAL A 539 -14.39 -34.74 24.60
N LEU A 540 -14.41 -35.92 25.21
CA LEU A 540 -14.42 -37.19 24.52
C LEU A 540 -15.82 -37.77 24.52
N ALA A 541 -16.27 -38.32 23.39
CA ALA A 541 -17.53 -39.04 23.32
C ALA A 541 -17.32 -40.42 22.68
N ARG A 542 -17.80 -41.46 23.37
CA ARG A 542 -17.83 -42.84 22.87
C ARG A 542 -19.25 -43.21 22.47
N ILE A 543 -19.38 -43.86 21.33
CA ILE A 543 -20.65 -44.25 20.73
C ILE A 543 -20.65 -45.76 20.50
N ARG A 544 -21.34 -46.51 21.36
CA ARG A 544 -21.25 -47.98 21.37
C ARG A 544 -21.86 -48.71 20.16
N ASN A 545 -22.70 -48.04 19.36
CA ASN A 545 -23.41 -48.68 18.23
C ASN A 545 -23.20 -47.95 16.90
N GLY A 546 -22.18 -47.09 16.83
CA GLY A 546 -21.91 -46.24 15.69
C GLY A 546 -22.93 -45.09 15.53
N LEU A 547 -22.43 -43.94 15.10
CA LEU A 547 -23.21 -42.77 14.78
C LEU A 547 -22.94 -42.38 13.34
N VAL A 548 -23.98 -42.31 12.51
CA VAL A 548 -23.84 -41.82 11.14
C VAL A 548 -23.73 -40.30 11.15
N ILE A 549 -22.61 -39.78 10.68
CA ILE A 549 -22.37 -38.35 10.49
C ILE A 549 -22.35 -38.06 8.99
N GLU A 550 -23.12 -37.06 8.57
CA GLU A 550 -23.11 -36.55 7.19
C GLU A 550 -22.20 -35.32 7.09
N PHE A 551 -21.33 -35.31 6.08
CA PHE A 551 -20.44 -34.18 5.78
C PHE A 551 -20.33 -33.95 4.27
N ASP A 552 -20.08 -32.71 3.88
CA ASP A 552 -19.89 -32.32 2.47
C ASP A 552 -18.42 -32.59 2.08
N GLN A 553 -18.18 -33.49 1.11
CA GLN A 553 -16.84 -33.77 0.57
C GLN A 553 -16.42 -32.70 -0.45
N ASP A 554 -17.37 -32.23 -1.25
CA ASP A 554 -17.24 -31.11 -2.19
C ASP A 554 -18.57 -30.33 -2.21
N ALA A 555 -18.61 -29.15 -2.84
CA ALA A 555 -19.83 -28.34 -2.98
C ALA A 555 -21.03 -29.07 -3.65
N THR A 556 -20.83 -30.29 -4.16
CA THR A 556 -21.82 -31.10 -4.88
C THR A 556 -21.97 -32.54 -4.37
N SER A 557 -21.19 -33.01 -3.39
CA SER A 557 -21.23 -34.41 -2.90
C SER A 557 -21.33 -34.49 -1.37
N ARG A 558 -22.28 -35.29 -0.90
CA ARG A 558 -22.47 -35.65 0.51
C ARG A 558 -21.99 -37.07 0.76
N SER A 559 -21.16 -37.26 1.76
CA SER A 559 -20.74 -38.57 2.26
C SER A 559 -21.23 -38.75 3.69
N SER A 560 -21.51 -39.99 4.05
CA SER A 560 -21.88 -40.38 5.41
C SER A 560 -20.89 -41.43 5.91
N GLU A 561 -20.32 -41.22 7.08
CA GLU A 561 -19.48 -42.21 7.78
C GLU A 561 -20.08 -42.55 9.14
N THR A 562 -19.84 -43.79 9.57
CA THR A 562 -20.25 -44.26 10.89
C THR A 562 -19.09 -44.12 11.84
N VAL A 563 -19.20 -43.23 12.82
CA VAL A 563 -18.14 -43.02 13.82
C VAL A 563 -18.51 -43.65 15.15
N GLU A 564 -17.52 -44.18 15.85
CA GLU A 564 -17.65 -44.77 17.19
C GLU A 564 -16.99 -43.90 18.27
N ALA A 565 -16.22 -42.90 17.83
CA ALA A 565 -15.59 -41.90 18.68
C ALA A 565 -15.78 -40.49 18.12
N VAL A 566 -16.00 -39.51 19.01
CA VAL A 566 -16.01 -38.08 18.67
C VAL A 566 -15.21 -37.28 19.70
N PHE A 567 -14.16 -36.59 19.25
CA PHE A 567 -13.28 -35.79 20.10
C PHE A 567 -13.47 -34.30 19.81
N TYR A 568 -14.08 -33.57 20.74
CA TYR A 568 -14.33 -32.15 20.60
C TYR A 568 -13.14 -31.37 21.16
N LEU A 569 -12.41 -30.64 20.30
CA LEU A 569 -11.26 -29.83 20.72
C LEU A 569 -11.54 -28.34 20.56
N VAL A 570 -11.28 -27.58 21.62
CA VAL A 570 -11.31 -26.13 21.58
C VAL A 570 -9.94 -25.57 21.94
N SER A 571 -9.45 -24.56 21.23
CA SER A 571 -8.15 -23.94 21.51
C SER A 571 -8.13 -22.41 21.36
N PRO A 572 -7.13 -21.73 21.96
CA PRO A 572 -6.91 -20.30 21.76
C PRO A 572 -6.62 -19.94 20.29
N ASP A 573 -7.01 -18.74 19.87
CA ASP A 573 -6.68 -18.18 18.54
C ASP A 573 -5.20 -17.76 18.42
N ASP A 574 -4.54 -17.51 19.55
CA ASP A 574 -3.19 -16.92 19.61
C ASP A 574 -2.06 -17.91 19.27
N ASP A 575 -2.27 -19.22 19.44
CA ASP A 575 -1.32 -20.27 19.05
C ASP A 575 -1.96 -21.30 18.10
N PRO A 576 -2.11 -20.96 16.81
CA PRO A 576 -2.66 -21.88 15.82
C PRO A 576 -1.78 -23.11 15.59
N ALA A 577 -0.49 -23.04 15.92
CA ALA A 577 0.43 -24.16 15.75
C ALA A 577 0.28 -25.22 16.84
N LEU A 578 -0.01 -24.81 18.09
CA LEU A 578 -0.36 -25.74 19.17
C LEU A 578 -1.62 -26.54 18.80
N HIS A 579 -2.66 -25.84 18.33
CA HIS A 579 -3.91 -26.48 17.89
C HIS A 579 -3.66 -27.58 16.84
N LEU A 580 -2.84 -27.29 15.83
CA LEU A 580 -2.48 -28.28 14.80
C LEU A 580 -1.67 -29.46 15.36
N ARG A 581 -0.75 -29.23 16.30
CA ARG A 581 0.01 -30.31 16.96
C ARG A 581 -0.89 -31.22 17.79
N LEU A 582 -1.87 -30.65 18.51
CA LEU A 582 -2.85 -31.42 19.29
C LEU A 582 -3.73 -32.29 18.37
N LEU A 583 -4.24 -31.71 17.27
CA LEU A 583 -5.01 -32.46 16.27
C LEU A 583 -4.19 -33.59 15.64
N ALA A 584 -2.94 -33.30 15.24
CA ALA A 584 -2.05 -34.30 14.66
C ALA A 584 -1.73 -35.43 15.64
N LYS A 585 -1.56 -35.12 16.93
CA LYS A 585 -1.36 -36.12 17.98
C LYS A 585 -2.60 -37.00 18.18
N LEU A 586 -3.80 -36.40 18.26
CA LEU A 586 -5.05 -37.16 18.41
C LEU A 586 -5.29 -38.08 17.21
N ALA A 587 -5.09 -37.56 15.99
CA ALA A 587 -5.17 -38.35 14.76
C ALA A 587 -4.19 -39.52 14.78
N GLY A 588 -2.93 -39.27 15.13
CA GLY A 588 -1.90 -40.30 15.21
C GLY A 588 -2.18 -41.36 16.29
N SER A 589 -2.78 -40.98 17.43
CA SER A 589 -3.15 -41.92 18.49
C SER A 589 -4.26 -42.90 18.06
N VAL A 590 -5.22 -42.47 17.24
CA VAL A 590 -6.31 -43.34 16.76
C VAL A 590 -5.86 -44.27 15.63
N GLU A 591 -4.81 -43.91 14.90
CA GLU A 591 -4.19 -44.76 13.89
C GLU A 591 -3.34 -45.91 14.48
N GLU A 592 -3.14 -45.96 15.81
CA GLU A 592 -2.39 -47.05 16.47
C GLU A 592 -3.17 -48.39 16.39
N GLU A 593 -2.47 -49.51 16.14
CA GLU A 593 -3.09 -50.83 15.98
C GLU A 593 -3.86 -51.25 17.25
N GLY A 594 -5.14 -51.60 17.09
CA GLY A 594 -5.99 -52.07 18.19
C GLY A 594 -6.62 -50.97 19.05
N PHE A 595 -6.40 -49.68 18.73
CA PHE A 595 -6.96 -48.55 19.48
C PHE A 595 -8.49 -48.65 19.65
N MET A 596 -9.22 -48.84 18.53
CA MET A 596 -10.69 -48.86 18.56
C MET A 596 -11.26 -50.06 19.33
N GLN A 597 -10.55 -51.19 19.32
CA GLN A 597 -10.94 -52.35 20.13
C GLN A 597 -10.85 -52.02 21.63
N GLN A 598 -9.71 -51.46 22.07
CA GLN A 598 -9.51 -51.06 23.47
C GLN A 598 -10.50 -49.96 23.89
N TRP A 599 -10.76 -48.99 23.02
CA TRP A 599 -11.72 -47.91 23.22
C TRP A 599 -13.13 -48.42 23.53
N MET A 600 -13.56 -49.46 22.81
CA MET A 600 -14.89 -50.06 22.96
C MET A 600 -14.99 -51.02 24.15
N GLU A 601 -13.89 -51.69 24.50
CA GLU A 601 -13.79 -52.61 25.64
C GLU A 601 -13.68 -51.90 26.99
N ALA A 602 -13.27 -50.62 27.04
CA ALA A 602 -13.12 -49.88 28.30
C ALA A 602 -14.43 -49.81 29.11
N ASP A 603 -14.35 -50.08 30.41
CA ASP A 603 -15.50 -50.10 31.31
C ASP A 603 -15.68 -48.75 32.02
N THR A 604 -14.60 -47.98 32.21
CA THR A 604 -14.63 -46.71 32.95
C THR A 604 -14.16 -45.49 32.13
N PRO A 605 -14.65 -44.28 32.44
CA PRO A 605 -14.13 -43.02 31.87
C PRO A 605 -12.63 -42.78 32.13
N ALA A 606 -12.05 -43.42 33.13
CA ALA A 606 -10.61 -43.37 33.41
C ALA A 606 -9.82 -44.18 32.39
N GLU A 607 -10.25 -45.42 32.11
CA GLU A 607 -9.65 -46.29 31.08
C GLU A 607 -9.70 -45.65 29.69
N ILE A 608 -10.80 -44.98 29.35
CA ILE A 608 -10.94 -44.26 28.07
C ILE A 608 -9.86 -43.17 27.91
N ARG A 609 -9.54 -42.45 28.98
CA ARG A 609 -8.47 -41.44 28.97
C ARG A 609 -7.09 -42.09 28.91
N ASP A 610 -6.89 -43.20 29.61
CA ASP A 610 -5.65 -43.98 29.63
C ASP A 610 -5.36 -44.74 28.33
N ILE A 611 -6.32 -44.88 27.43
CA ILE A 611 -6.08 -45.41 26.06
C ILE A 611 -5.47 -44.33 25.16
N LEU A 612 -5.84 -43.06 25.36
CA LEU A 612 -5.30 -41.94 24.60
C LEU A 612 -3.99 -41.39 25.19
N LEU A 613 -3.82 -41.50 26.52
CA LEU A 613 -2.55 -41.26 27.23
C LEU A 613 -1.73 -42.53 27.08
N ARG A 614 -0.53 -42.48 26.50
CA ARG A 614 0.28 -43.71 26.39
C ARG A 614 0.41 -44.38 27.76
N THR A 615 0.09 -45.67 27.84
CA THR A 615 -0.11 -46.45 29.09
C THR A 615 1.13 -46.51 29.99
N ASP A 616 2.28 -46.07 29.49
CA ASP A 616 3.55 -45.96 30.20
C ASP A 616 3.72 -44.60 30.93
N ARG A 617 3.00 -43.53 30.55
CA ARG A 617 3.17 -42.17 31.13
C ARG A 617 2.03 -41.71 32.04
N SER A 618 0.96 -42.49 32.18
CA SER A 618 -0.13 -42.23 33.13
C SER A 618 -0.55 -43.49 33.88
N MET A 619 -1.17 -43.26 35.03
CA MET A 619 -1.81 -44.29 35.85
C MET A 619 -3.06 -43.70 36.50
N SER A 620 -4.21 -44.32 36.29
CA SER A 620 -5.43 -44.01 37.03
C SER A 620 -5.67 -45.02 38.14
N LEU A 621 -6.10 -44.54 39.30
CA LEU A 621 -6.38 -45.34 40.49
C LEU A 621 -7.72 -44.92 41.08
N GLU A 622 -8.62 -45.88 41.34
CA GLU A 622 -9.80 -45.63 42.17
C GLU A 622 -9.47 -45.98 43.62
N LEU A 623 -9.59 -45.00 44.51
CA LEU A 623 -9.19 -45.13 45.91
C LEU A 623 -10.29 -45.78 46.74
N HIS A 624 -10.13 -47.06 47.04
CA HIS A 624 -10.97 -47.82 47.94
C HIS A 624 -10.10 -48.41 49.07
N HIS A 625 -10.73 -48.81 50.17
CA HIS A 625 -9.98 -49.42 51.28
C HIS A 625 -9.27 -50.73 50.87
N ASP A 626 -9.76 -51.39 49.83
CA ASP A 626 -9.27 -52.67 49.31
C ASP A 626 -8.56 -52.54 47.95
N SER A 627 -8.25 -51.32 47.48
CA SER A 627 -7.60 -51.10 46.18
C SER A 627 -6.13 -50.65 46.31
N PRO A 628 -5.32 -50.85 45.24
CA PRO A 628 -3.98 -50.27 45.16
C PRO A 628 -4.03 -48.76 45.35
N GLY A 629 -3.25 -48.22 46.30
CA GLY A 629 -3.25 -46.80 46.64
C GLY A 629 -4.11 -46.42 47.85
N ARG A 630 -4.65 -47.39 48.61
CA ARG A 630 -5.37 -47.13 49.88
C ARG A 630 -4.61 -46.23 50.86
N GLU A 631 -3.28 -46.24 50.83
CA GLU A 631 -2.43 -45.37 51.66
C GLU A 631 -2.54 -43.88 51.32
N PHE A 632 -3.09 -43.56 50.14
CA PHE A 632 -3.31 -42.18 49.69
C PHE A 632 -4.58 -41.58 50.30
N ILE A 633 -5.52 -42.41 50.78
CA ILE A 633 -6.77 -41.95 51.41
C ILE A 633 -6.43 -41.16 52.68
N THR A 634 -7.07 -39.99 52.87
CA THR A 634 -6.84 -38.99 53.92
C THR A 634 -5.51 -38.22 53.90
N ARG A 635 -4.66 -38.42 52.88
CA ARG A 635 -3.42 -37.65 52.71
C ARG A 635 -3.59 -36.47 51.75
N ALA A 636 -2.84 -35.39 52.00
CA ALA A 636 -2.73 -34.29 51.06
C ALA A 636 -1.80 -34.67 49.89
N VAL A 637 -2.02 -34.11 48.69
CA VAL A 637 -1.22 -34.43 47.49
C VAL A 637 0.29 -34.22 47.72
N HIS A 638 0.70 -33.23 48.51
CA HIS A 638 2.11 -32.99 48.84
C HIS A 638 2.72 -34.02 49.80
N GLU A 639 1.90 -34.85 50.47
CA GLU A 639 2.30 -35.91 51.39
C GLU A 639 2.42 -37.28 50.69
N LEU A 640 2.07 -37.35 49.41
CA LEU A 640 2.16 -38.56 48.60
C LEU A 640 3.62 -38.79 48.18
N ASP A 641 4.14 -39.98 48.48
CA ASP A 641 5.47 -40.39 48.06
C ASP A 641 5.44 -40.86 46.60
N LEU A 642 5.39 -39.90 45.67
CA LEU A 642 5.39 -40.14 44.23
C LEU A 642 6.83 -40.13 43.67
N PRO A 643 7.17 -41.05 42.73
CA PRO A 643 8.46 -41.03 42.05
C PRO A 643 8.79 -39.69 41.37
N SER A 644 10.08 -39.39 41.25
CA SER A 644 10.55 -38.12 40.67
C SER A 644 10.03 -37.94 39.24
N GLY A 645 9.31 -36.84 39.00
CA GLY A 645 8.68 -36.55 37.70
C GLY A 645 7.25 -37.05 37.56
N CYS A 646 6.67 -37.66 38.59
CA CYS A 646 5.24 -37.97 38.67
C CYS A 646 4.48 -36.90 39.46
N LEU A 647 3.25 -36.59 39.04
CA LEU A 647 2.35 -35.70 39.75
C LEU A 647 0.90 -36.16 39.62
N VAL A 648 0.07 -35.82 40.61
CA VAL A 648 -1.38 -36.00 40.51
C VAL A 648 -1.93 -34.93 39.58
N ALA A 649 -2.43 -35.34 38.41
CA ALA A 649 -2.92 -34.42 37.40
C ALA A 649 -4.34 -33.96 37.69
N VAL A 650 -5.20 -34.90 38.08
CA VAL A 650 -6.65 -34.70 38.25
C VAL A 650 -7.18 -35.67 39.29
N ILE A 651 -8.15 -35.22 40.09
CA ILE A 651 -8.94 -36.05 41.00
C ILE A 651 -10.41 -35.93 40.59
N HIS A 652 -11.11 -37.05 40.44
CA HIS A 652 -12.56 -37.08 40.26
C HIS A 652 -13.22 -37.56 41.54
N ARG A 653 -14.03 -36.70 42.17
CA ARG A 653 -14.81 -37.00 43.37
C ARG A 653 -16.28 -37.02 43.01
N GLY A 654 -16.80 -38.21 42.71
CA GLY A 654 -18.14 -38.36 42.14
C GLY A 654 -18.28 -37.58 40.82
N PRO A 655 -19.22 -36.62 40.68
CA PRO A 655 -19.39 -35.82 39.46
C PRO A 655 -18.44 -34.61 39.35
N GLN A 656 -17.56 -34.38 40.35
CA GLN A 656 -16.68 -33.22 40.37
C GLN A 656 -15.27 -33.57 39.91
N THR A 657 -14.75 -32.83 38.93
CA THR A 657 -13.35 -32.87 38.49
C THR A 657 -12.57 -31.78 39.22
N ILE A 658 -11.53 -32.17 39.94
CA ILE A 658 -10.70 -31.28 40.78
C ILE A 658 -9.27 -31.29 40.20
N ILE A 659 -8.73 -30.10 39.91
CA ILE A 659 -7.30 -29.93 39.63
C ILE A 659 -6.60 -29.74 40.99
N PRO A 660 -5.80 -30.72 41.45
CA PRO A 660 -5.23 -30.69 42.79
C PRO A 660 -4.19 -29.59 42.96
N SER A 661 -4.26 -28.90 44.09
CA SER A 661 -3.13 -28.21 44.71
C SER A 661 -2.39 -29.15 45.68
N GLY A 662 -1.20 -28.77 46.14
CA GLY A 662 -0.46 -29.55 47.13
C GLY A 662 -1.28 -29.88 48.39
N ASP A 663 -2.16 -28.98 48.82
CA ASP A 663 -3.00 -29.12 50.01
C ASP A 663 -4.29 -29.94 49.78
N THR A 664 -4.53 -30.41 48.55
CA THR A 664 -5.75 -31.16 48.23
C THR A 664 -5.69 -32.53 48.89
N VAL A 665 -6.67 -32.85 49.74
CA VAL A 665 -6.74 -34.13 50.47
C VAL A 665 -7.55 -35.15 49.67
N LEU A 666 -6.97 -36.33 49.46
CA LEU A 666 -7.61 -37.46 48.78
C LEU A 666 -8.56 -38.19 49.73
N ASP A 667 -9.73 -38.60 49.21
CA ASP A 667 -10.79 -39.24 49.99
C ASP A 667 -11.16 -40.62 49.41
N HIS A 668 -11.86 -41.42 50.19
CA HIS A 668 -12.37 -42.70 49.72
C HIS A 668 -13.39 -42.50 48.59
N GLY A 669 -13.20 -43.22 47.48
CA GLY A 669 -14.01 -43.12 46.26
C GLY A 669 -13.49 -42.09 45.26
N ASP A 670 -12.35 -41.44 45.51
CA ASP A 670 -11.70 -40.59 44.53
C ASP A 670 -11.06 -41.43 43.41
N ALA A 671 -11.28 -41.04 42.15
CA ALA A 671 -10.52 -41.54 41.01
C ALA A 671 -9.39 -40.57 40.68
N VAL A 672 -8.15 -41.00 40.91
CA VAL A 672 -6.94 -40.18 40.84
C VAL A 672 -6.16 -40.53 39.58
N THR A 673 -5.87 -39.54 38.74
CA THR A 673 -5.00 -39.72 37.56
C THR A 673 -3.63 -39.13 37.85
N ILE A 674 -2.60 -39.96 37.83
CA ILE A 674 -1.19 -39.60 38.02
C ILE A 674 -0.50 -39.62 36.66
N ILE A 675 0.26 -38.58 36.34
CA ILE A 675 1.05 -38.48 35.10
C ILE A 675 2.53 -38.31 35.44
N GLY A 676 3.42 -38.89 34.63
CA GLY A 676 4.87 -38.74 34.83
C GLY A 676 5.73 -39.37 33.75
N GLU A 677 7.04 -39.45 34.00
CA GLU A 677 7.96 -40.17 33.11
C GLU A 677 7.76 -41.69 33.20
N PRO A 678 7.99 -42.45 32.10
CA PRO A 678 7.70 -43.89 32.03
C PRO A 678 8.29 -44.72 33.17
N ASP A 679 9.55 -44.48 33.50
CA ASP A 679 10.25 -45.20 34.57
C ASP A 679 9.61 -44.93 35.95
N GLY A 680 9.10 -43.70 36.16
CA GLY A 680 8.44 -43.30 37.40
C GLY A 680 7.06 -43.93 37.56
N ILE A 681 6.25 -43.92 36.50
CA ILE A 681 4.92 -44.56 36.50
C ILE A 681 5.06 -46.08 36.65
N HIS A 682 6.04 -46.70 35.97
CA HIS A 682 6.30 -48.13 36.09
C HIS A 682 6.75 -48.51 37.52
N ALA A 683 7.62 -47.71 38.14
CA ALA A 683 8.04 -47.95 39.53
C ALA A 683 6.88 -47.82 40.52
N LEU A 684 6.01 -46.82 40.32
CA LEU A 684 4.82 -46.63 41.15
C LEU A 684 3.84 -47.81 41.00
N ARG A 685 3.61 -48.29 39.78
CA ARG A 685 2.75 -49.44 39.49
C ARG A 685 3.24 -50.70 40.17
N GLN A 686 4.54 -51.00 40.06
CA GLN A 686 5.14 -52.15 40.76
C GLN A 686 5.05 -52.05 42.28
N ARG A 687 5.24 -50.85 42.86
CA ARG A 687 5.12 -50.64 44.30
C ARG A 687 3.71 -50.96 44.80
N LEU A 688 2.70 -50.36 44.16
CA LEU A 688 1.30 -50.54 44.53
C LEU A 688 0.80 -51.98 44.28
N GLU A 689 1.30 -52.67 43.25
CA GLU A 689 1.00 -54.09 43.01
C GLU A 689 1.69 -55.02 44.03
N SER A 690 2.92 -54.71 44.47
CA SER A 690 3.63 -55.51 45.48
C SER A 690 2.95 -55.45 46.86
N GLU A 691 2.47 -54.27 47.26
CA GLU A 691 1.74 -54.07 48.52
C GLU A 691 0.40 -54.81 48.55
N SER A 692 -0.24 -55.00 47.39
CA SER A 692 -1.47 -55.81 47.28
C SER A 692 -1.23 -57.33 47.32
N ARG A 693 0.01 -57.79 47.09
CA ARG A 693 0.37 -59.21 47.04
C ARG A 693 0.91 -59.77 48.36
N ASP A 694 1.60 -58.95 49.15
CA ASP A 694 2.18 -59.39 50.43
C ASP A 694 1.10 -59.71 51.50
N GLU A 695 -0.14 -59.24 51.36
CA GLU A 695 -1.24 -59.54 52.30
C GLU A 695 -2.04 -60.82 51.98
N ILE A 696 -1.96 -61.38 50.76
CA ILE A 696 -2.60 -62.70 50.47
C ILE A 696 -1.84 -63.84 51.19
N LEU A 697 -0.62 -63.59 51.65
CA LEU A 697 0.21 -64.56 52.39
C LEU A 697 0.12 -64.41 53.92
N ASP A 698 -0.55 -63.37 54.44
CA ASP A 698 -0.66 -63.10 55.88
C ASP A 698 -2.05 -63.48 56.47
N ASP A 699 -2.95 -64.04 55.67
CA ASP A 699 -4.30 -64.49 56.07
C ASP A 699 -4.54 -66.01 55.92
N ASP A 700 -3.47 -66.82 55.95
CA ASP A 700 -3.49 -68.30 55.99
C ASP A 700 -2.95 -68.87 57.33
#